data_AF-A0A3M6WXM1-F1
#
_entry.id   AF-A0A3M6WXM1-F1
#
_cell.length_a   1.000
_cell.length_b   1.000
_cell.length_c   1.000
_cell.angle_alpha   90.00
_cell.angle_beta   90.00
_cell.angle_gamma   90.00
#
_symmetry.space_group_name_H-M   'P 1'
#
loop_
_entity.id
_entity.type
_entity.pdbx_description
1 polymer ?
#
loop_
_entity_poly.entity_id
_entity_poly.type
_entity_poly.pdbx_seq_one_letter_code
_entity_poly.pdbx_strand_id
1 'polypeptide(L)'
;MAPARTNGVAPASNWTTEYDTRRRHQLFRQPPRDKTAYPTLAEATKPHVDSFNGIFAANGQIQHALRDIGTKTFLDGNPADASETSRRNRLQIRVREVFLDKSMLPPSNKVETSKREILPVECRERHATYRGRFRGRLEYRVNNGEWKETVRELGYLPIMLRSNRCHLEGLSPKELVNRREETEELGGYFIVNGIEKLIRMLIVNRRNFPMAIVRPSFENRGATYTKYGMQIRSVRPDQTSQTNVLHYLGDGNVTFRFSWRKNEYLVPVLMILKALVETNDREIYEGIVGPAGSKDLEAKQFVTDRVELLLRTYKAYRLYNREQTRSYLGEKFRVVLGVPEDMEDYDAGTEFLRKIVLPHLGSYEVTEAQDGDKFRMLLFMIRKLYSLVEGECAMDNPDAVSSQEILLPGFLYGMIIKERIEEWLTSVGLSLREWSRSNQYPEFTSKEFERDFLTRVVRKTNENLGQGLDYFLSTGNLVSPSGLDLQQVSGFTVVAEKINFYRFISHFRMVHRGSFFAQLKTTTVRKLLPESWGFLCPVHTPDGSPCGLLNHLSHKCKVATDGADVSKIPSLIAQLGVTNSSAASLTDSVVVQLDGRILGFCSPKQAKMIGDTLRYWKVEGTHGVPLDLEVGYIPSSEGGQYPGVYMFSSPARMLRPVKYLPLEREDHVGSFEQPFMSIACTEPEIASGDSTHVEYDPTNILSIVANQTPFSDFNQSPRNMYQCQMGKQTMGTPGTALKYRTDNKTYRLQTGQTPVVRPPLHNEYGLDNYPNGTNAVVAVISYTGYDMDDAMILNKSAHERGFGHGTIYKTKKIDLSEENKQGRGRSAAVTQMFGFAPNGLVKAQWRNTLDDDGLAAIGTKVREGDVIAASYTVNKDPMTGEYANRDG
;
A
#
# COMPACT_ATOMS: atom_id res chain seq x y z
N MET A 1 5.68 -50.54 -30.49
CA MET A 1 5.23 -49.68 -31.60
C MET A 1 4.24 -48.68 -31.03
N ALA A 2 4.73 -47.49 -30.67
CA ALA A 2 3.89 -46.42 -30.13
C ALA A 2 3.38 -45.55 -31.31
N PRO A 3 2.09 -45.17 -31.34
CA PRO A 3 1.53 -44.38 -32.41
C PRO A 3 2.12 -42.96 -32.39
N ALA A 4 2.37 -42.44 -33.59
CA ALA A 4 2.93 -41.12 -33.84
C ALA A 4 2.11 -40.03 -33.14
N ARG A 5 2.79 -39.19 -32.35
CA ARG A 5 2.23 -37.96 -31.78
C ARG A 5 1.84 -37.03 -32.94
N THR A 6 0.54 -36.82 -33.12
CA THR A 6 0.02 -35.70 -33.91
C THR A 6 0.41 -34.41 -33.20
N ASN A 7 1.12 -33.54 -33.91
CA ASN A 7 1.47 -32.19 -33.47
C ASN A 7 0.19 -31.41 -33.13
N GLY A 8 -0.18 -31.40 -31.85
CA GLY A 8 -1.11 -30.42 -31.31
C GLY A 8 -0.40 -29.08 -31.29
N VAL A 9 -0.73 -28.23 -32.26
CA VAL A 9 -0.36 -26.81 -32.24
C VAL A 9 -0.93 -26.23 -30.94
N ALA A 10 -0.05 -25.80 -30.03
CA ALA A 10 -0.42 -25.00 -28.87
C ALA A 10 -1.35 -23.85 -29.31
N PRO A 11 -2.25 -23.33 -28.45
CA PRO A 11 -2.90 -22.07 -28.77
C PRO A 11 -1.79 -21.03 -28.88
N ALA A 12 -1.38 -20.73 -30.12
CA ALA A 12 -0.49 -19.63 -30.39
C ALA A 12 -1.12 -18.42 -29.71
N SER A 13 -0.39 -17.78 -28.81
CA SER A 13 -0.70 -16.39 -28.47
C SER A 13 -0.82 -15.68 -29.82
N ASN A 14 -2.01 -15.22 -30.19
CA ASN A 14 -2.27 -14.57 -31.48
C ASN A 14 -1.60 -13.19 -31.45
N TRP A 15 -0.28 -13.19 -31.47
CA TRP A 15 0.56 -12.01 -31.47
C TRP A 15 0.61 -11.48 -32.90
N THR A 16 -0.06 -10.36 -33.10
CA THR A 16 0.00 -9.63 -34.37
C THR A 16 1.07 -8.55 -34.26
N THR A 17 2.13 -8.66 -35.05
CA THR A 17 3.13 -7.59 -35.25
C THR A 17 2.66 -6.52 -36.24
N GLU A 18 1.53 -6.78 -36.91
CA GLU A 18 0.89 -5.88 -37.87
C GLU A 18 0.64 -4.48 -37.31
N TYR A 19 0.65 -3.48 -38.20
CA TYR A 19 0.49 -2.07 -37.86
C TYR A 19 -0.93 -1.65 -37.49
N ASP A 20 -1.93 -2.47 -37.84
CA ASP A 20 -3.35 -2.23 -37.56
C ASP A 20 -3.84 -0.82 -37.93
N THR A 21 -3.25 -0.19 -38.97
CA THR A 21 -3.46 1.23 -39.29
C THR A 21 -4.93 1.60 -39.48
N ARG A 22 -5.71 0.76 -40.18
CA ARG A 22 -7.15 0.97 -40.39
C ARG A 22 -7.93 0.91 -39.07
N ARG A 23 -7.66 -0.12 -38.25
CA ARG A 23 -8.30 -0.31 -36.94
C ARG A 23 -7.98 0.86 -36.01
N ARG A 24 -6.71 1.25 -35.94
CA ARG A 24 -6.24 2.38 -35.11
C ARG A 24 -6.89 3.70 -35.52
N HIS A 25 -6.93 4.03 -36.81
CA HIS A 25 -7.61 5.24 -37.29
C HIS A 25 -9.11 5.22 -37.01
N GLN A 26 -9.75 4.05 -37.09
CA GLN A 26 -11.15 3.89 -36.71
C GLN A 26 -11.35 4.15 -35.22
N LEU A 27 -10.53 3.58 -34.34
CA LEU A 27 -10.56 3.83 -32.89
C LEU A 27 -10.34 5.31 -32.54
N PHE A 28 -9.44 6.00 -33.23
CA PHE A 28 -9.19 7.43 -33.01
C PHE A 28 -10.40 8.30 -33.38
N ARG A 29 -11.06 7.98 -34.50
CA ARG A 29 -12.26 8.71 -34.96
C ARG A 29 -13.48 8.36 -34.13
N GLN A 30 -13.59 7.10 -33.72
CA GLN A 30 -14.74 6.53 -33.05
C GLN A 30 -14.26 5.71 -31.83
N PRO A 31 -14.08 6.39 -30.68
CA PRO A 31 -13.78 5.69 -29.44
C PRO A 31 -14.85 4.63 -29.12
N PRO A 32 -14.47 3.46 -28.58
CA PRO A 32 -15.41 2.43 -28.17
C PRO A 32 -16.48 2.96 -27.20
N ARG A 33 -17.72 2.46 -27.35
CA ARG A 33 -18.87 2.81 -26.50
C ARG A 33 -19.12 1.82 -25.37
N ASP A 34 -18.42 0.69 -25.40
CA ASP A 34 -18.54 -0.41 -24.47
C ASP A 34 -17.32 -0.41 -23.52
N LYS A 35 -16.22 -1.06 -23.91
CA LYS A 35 -15.05 -1.29 -23.07
C LYS A 35 -13.78 -0.76 -23.72
N THR A 36 -12.71 -0.65 -22.93
CA THR A 36 -11.39 -0.30 -23.45
C THR A 36 -10.96 -1.27 -24.55
N ALA A 37 -10.28 -0.73 -25.57
CA ALA A 37 -9.66 -1.54 -26.61
C ALA A 37 -8.37 -2.23 -26.12
N TYR A 38 -7.84 -1.81 -24.96
CA TYR A 38 -6.54 -2.22 -24.42
C TYR A 38 -6.67 -2.69 -22.95
N PRO A 39 -7.28 -3.86 -22.69
CA PRO A 39 -7.53 -4.35 -21.32
C PRO A 39 -6.25 -4.53 -20.50
N THR A 40 -5.17 -5.04 -21.10
CA THR A 40 -3.87 -5.22 -20.42
C THR A 40 -3.30 -3.90 -19.91
N LEU A 41 -3.56 -2.80 -20.60
CA LEU A 41 -3.15 -1.48 -20.13
C LEU A 41 -3.95 -1.05 -18.89
N ALA A 42 -5.26 -1.30 -18.87
CA ALA A 42 -6.11 -1.03 -17.71
C ALA A 42 -5.73 -1.89 -16.49
N GLU A 43 -5.28 -3.13 -16.70
CA GLU A 43 -4.78 -4.00 -15.62
C GLU A 43 -3.53 -3.46 -14.93
N ALA A 44 -2.73 -2.63 -15.59
CA ALA A 44 -1.47 -2.13 -15.05
C ALA A 44 -1.66 -1.23 -13.81
N THR A 45 -2.78 -0.50 -13.72
CA THR A 45 -3.11 0.40 -12.58
C THR A 45 -4.06 -0.24 -11.56
N LYS A 46 -4.55 -1.45 -11.84
CA LYS A 46 -5.49 -2.20 -11.00
C LYS A 46 -5.08 -2.29 -9.52
N PRO A 47 -3.80 -2.57 -9.14
CA PRO A 47 -3.40 -2.60 -7.73
C PRO A 47 -3.67 -1.29 -6.96
N HIS A 48 -3.63 -0.14 -7.64
CA HIS A 48 -3.90 1.16 -7.03
C HIS A 48 -5.41 1.36 -6.85
N VAL A 49 -6.17 1.16 -7.93
CA VAL A 49 -7.62 1.42 -7.95
C VAL A 49 -8.37 0.44 -7.04
N ASP A 50 -8.08 -0.85 -7.13
CA ASP A 50 -8.81 -1.88 -6.38
C ASP A 50 -8.48 -1.83 -4.90
N SER A 51 -7.23 -1.56 -4.52
CA SER A 51 -6.89 -1.36 -3.10
C SER A 51 -7.60 -0.15 -2.49
N PHE A 52 -7.88 0.90 -3.27
CA PHE A 52 -8.71 2.03 -2.82
C PHE A 52 -10.19 1.64 -2.73
N ASN A 53 -10.70 0.89 -3.71
CA ASN A 53 -12.08 0.41 -3.72
C ASN A 53 -12.39 -0.44 -2.47
N GLY A 54 -11.44 -1.26 -2.03
CA GLY A 54 -11.53 -2.10 -0.84
C GLY A 54 -11.62 -1.34 0.49
N ILE A 55 -11.33 -0.03 0.53
CA ILE A 55 -11.39 0.75 1.77
C ILE A 55 -12.84 0.87 2.28
N PHE A 56 -13.75 1.25 1.38
CA PHE A 56 -15.16 1.55 1.68
C PHE A 56 -16.13 0.52 1.09
N ALA A 57 -15.65 -0.66 0.70
CA ALA A 57 -16.49 -1.78 0.30
C ALA A 57 -17.25 -2.35 1.50
N ALA A 58 -18.30 -3.15 1.24
CA ALA A 58 -18.97 -3.93 2.29
C ALA A 58 -17.98 -4.95 2.87
N ASN A 59 -17.87 -5.03 4.21
CA ASN A 59 -16.79 -5.76 4.89
C ASN A 59 -15.38 -5.31 4.45
N GLY A 60 -15.24 -4.06 4.01
CA GLY A 60 -13.97 -3.47 3.60
C GLY A 60 -13.09 -3.06 4.78
N GLN A 61 -11.93 -2.48 4.46
CA GLN A 61 -10.91 -2.11 5.42
C GLN A 61 -11.43 -1.23 6.56
N ILE A 62 -12.27 -0.24 6.25
CA ILE A 62 -12.73 0.74 7.24
C ILE A 62 -13.70 0.14 8.25
N GLN A 63 -14.51 -0.83 7.85
CA GLN A 63 -15.45 -1.49 8.75
C GLN A 63 -14.70 -2.33 9.80
N HIS A 64 -13.65 -3.03 9.37
CA HIS A 64 -12.74 -3.72 10.28
C HIS A 64 -11.97 -2.74 11.19
N ALA A 65 -11.56 -1.59 10.65
CA ALA A 65 -10.89 -0.54 11.43
C ALA A 65 -11.77 0.02 12.55
N LEU A 66 -13.05 0.31 12.27
CA LEU A 66 -14.00 0.80 13.26
C LEU A 66 -14.25 -0.23 14.37
N ARG A 67 -14.34 -1.52 14.03
CA ARG A 67 -14.42 -2.60 15.02
C ARG A 67 -13.17 -2.70 15.90
N ASP A 68 -11.98 -2.54 15.32
CA ASP A 68 -10.72 -2.60 16.07
C ASP A 68 -10.52 -1.40 17.01
N ILE A 69 -10.87 -0.19 16.57
CA ILE A 69 -10.87 1.03 17.41
C ILE A 69 -11.81 0.83 18.61
N GLY A 70 -12.97 0.24 18.36
CA GLY A 70 -13.97 -0.08 19.39
C GLY A 70 -14.59 1.16 20.03
N THR A 71 -15.02 1.01 21.27
CA THR A 71 -15.64 2.07 22.06
C THR A 71 -14.60 2.74 22.95
N LYS A 72 -14.55 4.09 22.93
CA LYS A 72 -13.76 4.87 23.88
C LYS A 72 -14.65 5.26 25.06
N THR A 73 -14.20 4.96 26.27
CA THR A 73 -14.92 5.27 27.51
C THR A 73 -14.19 6.38 28.25
N PHE A 74 -14.95 7.37 28.72
CA PHE A 74 -14.47 8.47 29.54
C PHE A 74 -15.30 8.52 30.83
N LEU A 75 -14.68 8.95 31.94
CA LEU A 75 -15.32 9.05 33.25
C LEU A 75 -15.50 10.52 33.64
N ASP A 76 -16.55 10.81 34.40
CA ASP A 76 -16.74 12.11 35.04
C ASP A 76 -16.03 12.18 36.40
N GLY A 77 -16.24 13.29 37.12
CA GLY A 77 -15.61 13.55 38.41
C GLY A 77 -14.17 14.10 38.30
N ASN A 78 -13.66 14.57 39.44
CA ASN A 78 -12.30 15.10 39.54
C ASN A 78 -11.28 13.94 39.62
N PRO A 79 -10.32 13.82 38.69
CA PRO A 79 -9.29 12.77 38.76
C PRO A 79 -8.44 12.80 40.04
N ALA A 80 -8.35 13.96 40.71
CA ALA A 80 -7.56 14.13 41.93
C ALA A 80 -8.27 13.65 43.21
N ASP A 81 -9.58 13.39 43.16
CA ASP A 81 -10.35 12.95 44.33
C ASP A 81 -10.46 11.42 44.35
N ALA A 82 -9.59 10.77 45.14
CA ALA A 82 -9.50 9.32 45.23
C ALA A 82 -10.67 8.68 46.00
N SER A 83 -11.48 9.48 46.69
CA SER A 83 -12.60 9.02 47.54
C SER A 83 -13.85 8.61 46.76
N GLU A 84 -13.97 9.00 45.48
CA GLU A 84 -15.13 8.74 44.61
C GLU A 84 -14.90 7.65 43.54
N THR A 85 -14.11 6.62 43.85
CA THR A 85 -13.72 5.61 42.86
C THR A 85 -14.83 4.63 42.46
N SER A 86 -15.96 4.57 43.19
CA SER A 86 -16.97 3.51 43.03
C SER A 86 -18.27 3.89 42.29
N ARG A 87 -18.49 5.16 41.90
CA ARG A 87 -19.77 5.61 41.27
C ARG A 87 -19.66 6.68 40.17
N ARG A 88 -18.55 6.75 39.43
CA ARG A 88 -18.42 7.69 38.29
C ARG A 88 -19.27 7.25 37.10
N ASN A 89 -19.91 8.19 36.41
CA ASN A 89 -20.66 7.91 35.20
C ASN A 89 -19.71 7.71 34.01
N ARG A 90 -20.06 6.76 33.14
CA ARG A 90 -19.29 6.37 31.95
C ARG A 90 -19.88 7.02 30.71
N LEU A 91 -19.14 7.90 30.06
CA LEU A 91 -19.45 8.34 28.69
C LEU A 91 -18.76 7.41 27.70
N GLN A 92 -19.54 6.69 26.91
CA GLN A 92 -19.04 5.78 25.88
C GLN A 92 -19.29 6.39 24.51
N ILE A 93 -18.26 6.44 23.66
CA ILE A 93 -18.30 7.04 22.33
C ILE A 93 -17.70 6.06 21.32
N ARG A 94 -18.35 5.91 20.17
CA ARG A 94 -17.83 5.14 19.03
C ARG A 94 -18.26 5.73 17.70
N VAL A 95 -17.52 5.45 16.65
CA VAL A 95 -17.96 5.70 15.27
C VAL A 95 -18.49 4.39 14.72
N ARG A 96 -19.79 4.34 14.40
CA ARG A 96 -20.43 3.12 13.88
C ARG A 96 -20.16 2.91 12.39
N GLU A 97 -20.21 3.99 11.63
CA GLU A 97 -20.12 3.95 10.18
C GLU A 97 -19.53 5.25 9.66
N VAL A 98 -18.82 5.18 8.52
CA VAL A 98 -18.33 6.35 7.80
C VAL A 98 -18.77 6.31 6.35
N PHE A 99 -19.03 7.48 5.79
CA PHE A 99 -19.52 7.67 4.43
C PHE A 99 -18.57 8.60 3.69
N LEU A 100 -18.13 8.17 2.52
CA LEU A 100 -17.43 9.01 1.56
C LEU A 100 -18.32 9.18 0.33
N ASP A 101 -18.81 10.39 0.12
CA ASP A 101 -19.64 10.74 -1.03
C ASP A 101 -18.75 11.01 -2.26
N LYS A 102 -19.29 10.82 -3.48
CA LYS A 102 -18.61 11.28 -4.71
C LYS A 102 -18.44 12.81 -4.68
N SER A 103 -17.55 13.34 -5.52
CA SER A 103 -17.26 14.78 -5.54
C SER A 103 -18.45 15.59 -6.04
N MET A 104 -18.99 16.46 -5.18
CA MET A 104 -20.16 17.29 -5.46
C MET A 104 -19.89 18.71 -4.97
N LEU A 105 -20.59 19.67 -5.55
CA LEU A 105 -20.56 21.05 -5.06
C LEU A 105 -20.99 21.10 -3.59
N PRO A 106 -20.20 21.73 -2.69
CA PRO A 106 -20.55 21.85 -1.28
C PRO A 106 -21.91 22.53 -1.08
N PRO A 107 -22.77 22.04 -0.16
CA PRO A 107 -24.05 22.69 0.16
C PRO A 107 -23.91 24.11 0.72
N SER A 108 -22.71 24.49 1.18
CA SER A 108 -22.40 25.85 1.63
C SER A 108 -22.36 26.86 0.49
N ASN A 109 -22.30 26.41 -0.78
CA ASN A 109 -22.39 27.30 -1.92
C ASN A 109 -23.84 27.77 -2.10
N LYS A 110 -24.10 29.03 -1.74
CA LYS A 110 -25.43 29.65 -1.78
C LYS A 110 -25.88 30.06 -3.19
N VAL A 111 -25.00 29.97 -4.19
CA VAL A 111 -25.24 30.47 -5.55
C VAL A 111 -25.98 29.46 -6.42
N GLU A 112 -25.76 28.16 -6.20
CA GLU A 112 -26.31 27.10 -7.06
C GLU A 112 -27.08 26.08 -6.19
N THR A 113 -28.40 26.03 -6.37
CA THR A 113 -29.30 25.21 -5.53
C THR A 113 -29.35 23.73 -5.97
N SER A 114 -28.85 23.41 -7.16
CA SER A 114 -28.80 22.05 -7.69
C SER A 114 -27.53 21.31 -7.26
N LYS A 115 -27.66 20.03 -6.88
CA LYS A 115 -26.54 19.12 -6.59
C LYS A 115 -25.73 18.85 -7.87
N ARG A 116 -24.75 19.70 -8.16
CA ARG A 116 -23.87 19.59 -9.33
C ARG A 116 -22.65 18.70 -9.03
N GLU A 117 -22.34 17.79 -9.96
CA GLU A 117 -21.13 16.97 -9.94
C GLU A 117 -19.89 17.83 -10.23
N ILE A 118 -18.80 17.60 -9.49
CA ILE A 118 -17.48 18.15 -9.82
C ILE A 118 -16.68 17.04 -10.51
N LEU A 119 -16.17 17.30 -11.71
CA LEU A 119 -15.34 16.34 -12.45
C LEU A 119 -13.84 16.57 -12.20
N PRO A 120 -12.98 15.55 -12.38
CA PRO A 120 -11.54 15.70 -12.18
C PRO A 120 -10.92 16.78 -13.07
N VAL A 121 -11.34 16.89 -14.33
CA VAL A 121 -10.92 17.98 -15.25
C VAL A 121 -11.15 19.38 -14.67
N GLU A 122 -12.28 19.61 -13.99
CA GLU A 122 -12.57 20.90 -13.36
C GLU A 122 -11.56 21.19 -12.23
N CYS A 123 -11.20 20.17 -11.45
CA CYS A 123 -10.20 20.32 -10.39
C CYS A 123 -8.80 20.61 -10.93
N ARG A 124 -8.42 20.06 -12.10
CA ARG A 124 -7.16 20.40 -12.78
C ARG A 124 -7.17 21.86 -13.18
N GLU A 125 -8.17 22.29 -13.97
CA GLU A 125 -8.28 23.67 -14.47
C GLU A 125 -8.35 24.71 -13.34
N ARG A 126 -9.07 24.41 -12.25
CA ARG A 126 -9.21 25.31 -11.09
C ARG A 126 -8.02 25.30 -10.15
N HIS A 127 -7.03 24.43 -10.36
CA HIS A 127 -5.96 24.16 -9.40
C HIS A 127 -6.49 23.79 -8.00
N ALA A 128 -7.55 22.99 -7.95
CA ALA A 128 -8.20 22.53 -6.74
C ALA A 128 -7.93 21.04 -6.49
N THR A 129 -8.19 20.58 -5.27
CA THR A 129 -8.13 19.15 -4.92
C THR A 129 -9.44 18.45 -5.26
N TYR A 130 -9.36 17.32 -5.96
CA TYR A 130 -10.53 16.49 -6.27
C TYR A 130 -10.92 15.66 -5.04
N ARG A 131 -11.99 16.08 -4.36
CA ARG A 131 -12.36 15.59 -3.02
C ARG A 131 -13.85 15.28 -2.88
N GLY A 132 -14.15 14.28 -2.07
CA GLY A 132 -15.50 13.87 -1.68
C GLY A 132 -15.82 14.32 -0.26
N ARG A 133 -17.11 14.49 0.05
CA ARG A 133 -17.54 14.81 1.41
C ARG A 133 -17.42 13.58 2.29
N PHE A 134 -16.80 13.73 3.45
CA PHE A 134 -16.60 12.65 4.41
C PHE A 134 -17.45 12.88 5.66
N ARG A 135 -18.25 11.88 6.01
CA ARG A 135 -19.20 11.95 7.12
C ARG A 135 -19.03 10.72 8.00
N GLY A 136 -19.23 10.88 9.30
CA GLY A 136 -19.19 9.78 10.26
C GLY A 136 -20.44 9.76 11.11
N ARG A 137 -20.98 8.57 11.36
CA ARG A 137 -22.03 8.36 12.34
C ARG A 137 -21.40 8.14 13.70
N LEU A 138 -21.44 9.17 14.54
CA LEU A 138 -20.99 9.16 15.92
C LEU A 138 -22.13 8.65 16.79
N GLU A 139 -21.85 7.62 17.57
CA GLU A 139 -22.75 7.14 18.61
C GLU A 139 -22.14 7.41 19.98
N TYR A 140 -22.97 7.88 20.90
CA TYR A 140 -22.57 8.05 22.28
C TYR A 140 -23.68 7.64 23.24
N ARG A 141 -23.31 7.13 24.41
CA ARG A 141 -24.24 6.85 25.51
C ARG A 141 -23.59 7.17 26.84
N VAL A 142 -24.40 7.50 27.83
CA VAL A 142 -23.97 7.66 29.22
C VAL A 142 -24.45 6.44 30.00
N ASN A 143 -23.53 5.80 30.73
CA ASN A 143 -23.72 4.54 31.44
C ASN A 143 -24.34 3.46 30.51
N ASN A 144 -25.36 2.76 30.99
CA ASN A 144 -26.12 1.76 30.26
C ASN A 144 -27.36 2.33 29.57
N GLY A 145 -27.40 3.64 29.31
CA GLY A 145 -28.49 4.26 28.55
C GLY A 145 -28.50 3.87 27.07
N GLU A 146 -29.54 4.35 26.36
CA GLU A 146 -29.65 4.15 24.91
C GLU A 146 -28.55 4.90 24.14
N TRP A 147 -28.12 4.31 23.02
CA TRP A 147 -27.18 4.96 22.11
C TRP A 147 -27.86 6.12 21.39
N LYS A 148 -27.34 7.32 21.59
CA LYS A 148 -27.70 8.51 20.81
C LYS A 148 -26.81 8.57 19.57
N GLU A 149 -27.43 8.74 18.41
CA GLU A 149 -26.73 8.80 17.13
C GLU A 149 -26.73 10.22 16.56
N THR A 150 -25.60 10.65 15.97
CA THR A 150 -25.52 11.88 15.20
C THR A 150 -24.56 11.72 14.02
N VAL A 151 -24.92 12.29 12.87
CA VAL A 151 -24.03 12.30 11.70
C VAL A 151 -23.23 13.60 11.70
N ARG A 152 -21.90 13.48 11.73
CA ARG A 152 -20.95 14.58 11.74
C ARG A 152 -20.26 14.71 10.40
N GLU A 153 -19.98 15.96 10.00
CA GLU A 153 -19.13 16.23 8.85
C GLU A 153 -17.67 16.17 9.28
N LEU A 154 -16.94 15.18 8.75
CA LEU A 154 -15.54 14.93 9.08
C LEU A 154 -14.56 15.57 8.07
N GLY A 155 -15.05 16.57 7.32
CA GLY A 155 -14.31 17.26 6.27
C GLY A 155 -14.46 16.63 4.88
N TYR A 156 -13.41 16.78 4.06
CA TYR A 156 -13.39 16.30 2.68
C TYR A 156 -12.15 15.45 2.42
N LEU A 157 -12.31 14.27 1.81
CA LEU A 157 -11.20 13.38 1.48
C LEU A 157 -10.88 13.42 -0.01
N PRO A 158 -9.59 13.49 -0.41
CA PRO A 158 -9.18 13.30 -1.80
C PRO A 158 -9.62 11.94 -2.36
N ILE A 159 -10.19 11.94 -3.56
CA ILE A 159 -10.67 10.71 -4.22
C ILE A 159 -9.67 10.27 -5.27
N MET A 160 -9.36 8.97 -5.30
CA MET A 160 -8.55 8.37 -6.36
C MET A 160 -9.33 8.31 -7.67
N LEU A 161 -8.71 8.70 -8.79
CA LEU A 161 -9.35 8.65 -10.10
C LEU A 161 -9.65 7.21 -10.54
N ARG A 162 -10.77 7.03 -11.26
CA ARG A 162 -11.33 5.74 -11.71
C ARG A 162 -11.74 4.75 -10.60
N SER A 163 -11.65 5.14 -9.33
CA SER A 163 -12.16 4.36 -8.20
C SER A 163 -13.68 4.43 -8.03
N ASN A 164 -14.22 3.63 -7.12
CA ASN A 164 -15.64 3.53 -6.77
C ASN A 164 -16.27 4.78 -6.13
N ARG A 165 -15.46 5.82 -5.88
CA ARG A 165 -15.91 7.14 -5.45
C ARG A 165 -15.67 8.22 -6.50
N CYS A 166 -15.09 7.86 -7.64
CA CYS A 166 -14.88 8.76 -8.77
C CYS A 166 -16.11 8.76 -9.70
N HIS A 167 -16.34 9.88 -10.39
CA HIS A 167 -17.35 9.97 -11.44
C HIS A 167 -16.91 9.31 -12.75
N LEU A 168 -15.62 8.97 -12.88
CA LEU A 168 -15.07 8.29 -14.06
C LEU A 168 -15.13 6.76 -13.94
N GLU A 169 -15.63 6.23 -12.83
CA GLU A 169 -15.82 4.80 -12.62
C GLU A 169 -16.70 4.18 -13.70
N GLY A 170 -16.25 3.07 -14.30
CA GLY A 170 -17.04 2.29 -15.26
C GLY A 170 -17.37 2.98 -16.59
N LEU A 171 -16.98 4.24 -16.79
CA LEU A 171 -17.22 4.96 -18.03
C LEU A 171 -16.45 4.33 -19.19
N SER A 172 -17.12 4.26 -20.34
CA SER A 172 -16.54 3.82 -21.61
C SER A 172 -15.57 4.87 -22.19
N PRO A 173 -14.65 4.48 -23.09
CA PRO A 173 -13.73 5.42 -23.75
C PRO A 173 -14.44 6.61 -24.41
N LYS A 174 -15.62 6.40 -25.01
CA LYS A 174 -16.41 7.48 -25.61
C LYS A 174 -16.95 8.46 -24.57
N GLU A 175 -17.43 7.97 -23.44
CA GLU A 175 -17.94 8.80 -22.35
C GLU A 175 -16.82 9.60 -21.67
N LEU A 176 -15.63 9.01 -21.52
CA LEU A 176 -14.45 9.71 -21.00
C LEU A 176 -14.09 10.93 -21.86
N VAL A 177 -14.04 10.74 -23.19
CA VAL A 177 -13.80 11.85 -24.13
C VAL A 177 -14.89 12.91 -24.05
N ASN A 178 -16.17 12.50 -23.94
CA ASN A 178 -17.28 13.44 -23.77
C ASN A 178 -17.16 14.25 -22.47
N ARG A 179 -16.59 13.65 -21.41
CA ARG A 179 -16.26 14.31 -20.14
C ARG A 179 -14.88 14.99 -20.13
N ARG A 180 -14.26 15.20 -21.30
CA ARG A 180 -12.97 15.91 -21.49
C ARG A 180 -11.75 15.22 -20.87
N GLU A 181 -11.83 13.92 -20.62
CA GLU A 181 -10.71 13.10 -20.16
C GLU A 181 -10.03 12.36 -21.33
N GLU A 182 -8.90 11.74 -21.06
CA GLU A 182 -8.23 10.85 -22.01
C GLU A 182 -9.13 9.64 -22.40
N THR A 183 -9.02 9.17 -23.64
CA THR A 183 -9.76 7.99 -24.15
C THR A 183 -9.49 6.74 -23.31
N GLU A 184 -8.24 6.56 -22.91
CA GLU A 184 -7.76 5.44 -22.09
C GLU A 184 -7.24 5.98 -20.74
N GLU A 185 -8.09 6.71 -20.00
CA GLU A 185 -7.75 7.23 -18.67
C GLU A 185 -7.55 6.09 -17.67
N LEU A 186 -6.32 5.95 -17.16
CA LEU A 186 -5.90 4.83 -16.32
C LEU A 186 -6.33 4.94 -14.86
N GLY A 187 -6.48 6.17 -14.34
CA GLY A 187 -6.72 6.40 -12.92
C GLY A 187 -5.59 5.91 -12.00
N GLY A 188 -5.89 5.67 -10.72
CA GLY A 188 -4.91 5.21 -9.73
C GLY A 188 -4.09 6.30 -9.05
N TYR A 189 -4.35 7.58 -9.34
CA TYR A 189 -3.72 8.75 -8.73
C TYR A 189 -4.77 9.73 -8.19
N PHE A 190 -4.31 10.76 -7.48
CA PHE A 190 -5.10 11.82 -6.86
C PHE A 190 -4.78 13.16 -7.51
N ILE A 191 -5.74 14.09 -7.52
CA ILE A 191 -5.51 15.49 -7.90
C ILE A 191 -5.52 16.32 -6.63
N VAL A 192 -4.38 16.95 -6.30
CA VAL A 192 -4.20 17.77 -5.11
C VAL A 192 -3.70 19.15 -5.55
N ASN A 193 -4.50 20.19 -5.30
CA ASN A 193 -4.22 21.56 -5.75
C ASN A 193 -3.87 21.64 -7.26
N GLY A 194 -4.60 20.88 -8.10
CA GLY A 194 -4.34 20.77 -9.54
C GLY A 194 -3.17 19.87 -9.94
N ILE A 195 -2.36 19.37 -9.00
CA ILE A 195 -1.21 18.52 -9.30
C ILE A 195 -1.61 17.05 -9.15
N GLU A 196 -1.24 16.22 -10.14
CA GLU A 196 -1.44 14.78 -10.09
C GLU A 196 -0.37 14.13 -9.18
N LYS A 197 -0.83 13.47 -8.11
CA LYS A 197 -0.01 12.83 -7.07
C LYS A 197 -0.43 11.37 -6.94
N LEU A 198 0.53 10.46 -6.78
CA LEU A 198 0.25 9.07 -6.45
C LEU A 198 0.98 8.65 -5.17
N ILE A 199 0.41 7.66 -4.47
CA ILE A 199 1.10 6.97 -3.39
C ILE A 199 1.88 5.81 -4.02
N ARG A 200 3.18 5.69 -3.74
CA ARG A 200 4.01 4.62 -4.32
C ARG A 200 3.79 3.29 -3.59
N MET A 201 3.90 2.18 -4.32
CA MET A 201 3.96 0.86 -3.70
C MET A 201 5.27 0.68 -2.92
N LEU A 202 5.18 0.04 -1.76
CA LEU A 202 6.32 -0.21 -0.89
C LEU A 202 6.51 -1.70 -0.62
N ILE A 203 7.75 -2.16 -0.64
CA ILE A 203 8.09 -3.50 -0.18
C ILE A 203 8.15 -3.49 1.34
N VAL A 204 7.38 -4.39 1.96
CA VAL A 204 7.41 -4.67 3.39
C VAL A 204 7.64 -6.17 3.60
N ASN A 205 8.00 -6.56 4.83
CA ASN A 205 8.13 -7.98 5.15
C ASN A 205 6.77 -8.69 4.98
N ARG A 206 6.81 -9.91 4.47
CA ARG A 206 5.64 -10.77 4.29
C ARG A 206 4.86 -10.90 5.59
N ARG A 207 3.54 -10.78 5.51
CA ARG A 207 2.63 -10.91 6.65
C ARG A 207 2.54 -12.34 7.15
N ASN A 208 2.27 -12.46 8.45
CA ASN A 208 1.87 -13.69 9.13
C ASN A 208 2.82 -14.88 8.95
N PHE A 209 4.09 -14.63 8.59
CA PHE A 209 5.14 -15.63 8.50
C PHE A 209 6.24 -15.34 9.53
N PRO A 210 6.59 -16.30 10.41
CA PRO A 210 7.63 -16.10 11.41
C PRO A 210 9.01 -16.31 10.77
N MET A 211 9.74 -15.20 10.56
CA MET A 211 11.05 -15.20 9.94
C MET A 211 12.16 -15.43 10.96
N ALA A 212 13.04 -16.39 10.69
CA ALA A 212 14.30 -16.61 11.38
C ALA A 212 15.32 -15.58 10.94
N ILE A 213 15.74 -14.69 11.82
CA ILE A 213 16.65 -13.60 11.47
C ILE A 213 17.89 -13.59 12.36
N VAL A 214 19.04 -13.40 11.72
CA VAL A 214 20.32 -13.19 12.39
C VAL A 214 20.75 -11.77 12.12
N ARG A 215 20.79 -10.93 13.16
CA ARG A 215 21.15 -9.52 13.03
C ARG A 215 22.13 -9.11 14.12
N PRO A 216 23.36 -8.67 13.77
CA PRO A 216 24.32 -8.16 14.73
C PRO A 216 23.77 -7.00 15.59
N SER A 217 22.87 -6.18 15.02
CA SER A 217 22.22 -5.08 15.74
C SER A 217 21.38 -5.52 16.95
N PHE A 218 21.05 -6.81 17.09
CA PHE A 218 20.33 -7.32 18.26
C PHE A 218 21.22 -7.41 19.50
N GLU A 219 22.51 -7.67 19.33
CA GLU A 219 23.48 -7.71 20.44
C GLU A 219 23.64 -6.32 21.08
N ASN A 220 23.48 -5.25 20.30
CA ASN A 220 23.55 -3.87 20.77
C ASN A 220 22.39 -3.48 21.72
N ARG A 221 21.38 -4.34 21.92
CA ARG A 221 20.22 -4.05 22.79
C ARG A 221 20.49 -4.34 24.26
N GLY A 222 21.53 -5.09 24.59
CA GLY A 222 21.92 -5.37 25.97
C GLY A 222 22.96 -6.48 26.07
N ALA A 223 23.67 -6.55 27.19
CA ALA A 223 24.82 -7.45 27.36
C ALA A 223 24.47 -8.94 27.20
N THR A 224 23.24 -9.35 27.54
CA THR A 224 22.77 -10.73 27.42
C THR A 224 22.13 -11.04 26.06
N TYR A 225 21.96 -10.06 25.17
CA TYR A 225 21.31 -10.29 23.87
C TYR A 225 22.25 -11.01 22.91
N THR A 226 21.70 -11.94 22.13
CA THR A 226 22.41 -12.56 21.01
C THR A 226 21.95 -11.98 19.68
N LYS A 227 22.67 -12.30 18.60
CA LYS A 227 22.28 -11.99 17.22
C LYS A 227 21.01 -12.69 16.72
N TYR A 228 20.52 -13.73 17.41
CA TYR A 228 19.41 -14.55 16.95
C TYR A 228 18.05 -13.98 17.37
N GLY A 229 17.08 -14.01 16.45
CA GLY A 229 15.70 -13.68 16.78
C GLY A 229 14.69 -14.21 15.76
N MET A 230 13.43 -14.24 16.17
CA MET A 230 12.29 -14.56 15.32
C MET A 230 11.42 -13.32 15.16
N GLN A 231 11.20 -12.88 13.93
CA GLN A 231 10.36 -11.71 13.64
C GLN A 231 9.10 -12.14 12.87
N ILE A 232 7.93 -11.72 13.35
CA ILE A 232 6.67 -11.90 12.64
C ILE A 232 5.96 -10.55 12.50
N ARG A 233 5.51 -10.24 11.28
CA ARG A 233 4.66 -9.09 11.01
C ARG A 233 3.22 -9.56 10.93
N SER A 234 2.46 -9.38 12.00
CA SER A 234 1.05 -9.76 12.06
C SER A 234 0.19 -8.65 11.47
N VAL A 235 -0.66 -8.97 10.50
CA VAL A 235 -1.56 -8.00 9.86
C VAL A 235 -3.00 -8.28 10.27
N ARG A 236 -3.71 -7.23 10.73
CA ARG A 236 -5.14 -7.28 11.06
C ARG A 236 -5.98 -7.26 9.77
N PRO A 237 -7.27 -7.67 9.81
CA PRO A 237 -8.15 -7.58 8.64
C PRO A 237 -8.26 -6.17 8.03
N ASP A 238 -8.12 -5.13 8.85
CA ASP A 238 -8.07 -3.73 8.41
C ASP A 238 -6.72 -3.28 7.81
N GLN A 239 -5.83 -4.24 7.53
CA GLN A 239 -4.48 -4.09 6.99
C GLN A 239 -3.45 -3.44 7.92
N THR A 240 -3.83 -2.92 9.11
CA THR A 240 -2.83 -2.43 10.06
C THR A 240 -1.97 -3.57 10.60
N SER A 241 -0.66 -3.35 10.68
CA SER A 241 0.25 -4.38 11.17
C SER A 241 0.76 -4.13 12.59
N GLN A 242 1.27 -5.19 13.19
CA GLN A 242 2.00 -5.19 14.44
C GLN A 242 3.14 -6.18 14.32
N THR A 243 4.38 -5.68 14.40
CA THR A 243 5.56 -6.54 14.42
C THR A 243 5.82 -7.03 15.85
N ASN A 244 5.94 -8.35 16.00
CA ASN A 244 6.39 -9.01 17.22
C ASN A 244 7.76 -9.68 16.96
N VAL A 245 8.68 -9.58 17.92
CA VAL A 245 10.02 -10.19 17.80
C VAL A 245 10.33 -11.00 19.06
N LEU A 246 10.79 -12.24 18.89
CA LEU A 246 11.39 -13.01 19.96
C LEU A 246 12.91 -12.86 19.90
N HIS A 247 13.54 -12.50 21.00
CA HIS A 247 14.99 -12.46 21.13
C HIS A 247 15.48 -13.65 21.96
N TYR A 248 16.51 -14.32 21.47
CA TYR A 248 17.24 -15.32 22.24
C TYR A 248 18.35 -14.64 23.03
N LEU A 249 18.42 -14.90 24.33
CA LEU A 249 19.43 -14.35 25.23
C LEU A 249 20.51 -15.40 25.55
N GLY A 250 21.73 -14.95 25.84
CA GLY A 250 22.87 -15.79 26.18
C GLY A 250 22.71 -16.53 27.51
N ASP A 251 21.81 -16.04 28.38
CA ASP A 251 21.38 -16.74 29.59
C ASP A 251 20.33 -17.82 29.31
N GLY A 252 19.94 -18.06 28.06
CA GLY A 252 18.96 -19.06 27.66
C GLY A 252 17.50 -18.61 27.75
N ASN A 253 17.22 -17.40 28.24
CA ASN A 253 15.87 -16.84 28.27
C ASN A 253 15.41 -16.39 26.87
N VAL A 254 14.10 -16.21 26.72
CA VAL A 254 13.47 -15.67 25.50
C VAL A 254 12.55 -14.50 25.88
N THR A 255 12.81 -13.33 25.29
CA THR A 255 11.98 -12.14 25.48
C THR A 255 11.14 -11.86 24.26
N PHE A 256 9.89 -11.48 24.50
CA PHE A 256 8.94 -11.01 23.50
C PHE A 256 8.98 -9.49 23.44
N ARG A 257 9.28 -8.96 22.27
CA ARG A 257 9.35 -7.53 21.97
C ARG A 257 8.19 -7.10 21.09
N PHE A 258 7.63 -5.94 21.41
CA PHE A 258 6.69 -5.23 20.54
C PHE A 258 6.97 -3.72 20.58
N SER A 259 6.45 -2.99 19.60
CA SER A 259 6.45 -1.53 19.60
C SER A 259 5.03 -1.00 19.76
N TRP A 260 4.87 0.06 20.56
CA TRP A 260 3.60 0.74 20.77
C TRP A 260 3.85 2.24 20.89
N ARG A 261 3.18 3.04 20.04
CA ARG A 261 3.33 4.52 20.00
C ARG A 261 4.80 4.97 19.98
N LYS A 262 5.61 4.35 19.10
CA LYS A 262 7.06 4.58 18.92
C LYS A 262 7.96 4.18 20.09
N ASN A 263 7.41 3.63 21.17
CA ASN A 263 8.20 3.04 22.25
C ASN A 263 8.33 1.53 22.02
N GLU A 264 9.43 0.94 22.49
CA GLU A 264 9.66 -0.50 22.48
C GLU A 264 9.49 -1.06 23.89
N TYR A 265 8.83 -2.20 24.00
CA TYR A 265 8.59 -2.89 25.27
C TYR A 265 8.99 -4.35 25.15
N LEU A 266 9.40 -4.92 26.29
CA LEU A 266 9.91 -6.28 26.41
C LEU A 266 9.15 -7.01 27.52
N VAL A 267 8.71 -8.23 27.24
CA VAL A 267 7.98 -9.09 28.18
C VAL A 267 8.55 -10.50 28.09
N PRO A 268 8.76 -11.22 29.21
CA PRO A 268 9.15 -12.64 29.16
C PRO A 268 8.13 -13.46 28.38
N VAL A 269 8.56 -14.30 27.44
CA VAL A 269 7.63 -15.02 26.54
C VAL A 269 6.66 -15.94 27.30
N LEU A 270 7.11 -16.55 28.40
CA LEU A 270 6.26 -17.40 29.26
C LEU A 270 5.10 -16.64 29.90
N MET A 271 5.29 -15.35 30.20
CA MET A 271 4.22 -14.52 30.75
C MET A 271 3.08 -14.38 29.76
N ILE A 272 3.39 -14.29 28.46
CA ILE A 272 2.39 -14.20 27.40
C ILE A 272 1.73 -15.57 27.19
N LEU A 273 2.51 -16.66 27.15
CA LEU A 273 1.98 -18.02 26.99
C LEU A 273 0.97 -18.37 28.09
N LYS A 274 1.32 -18.15 29.36
CA LYS A 274 0.42 -18.40 30.51
C LYS A 274 -0.73 -17.41 30.63
N ALA A 275 -0.65 -16.24 29.99
CA ALA A 275 -1.77 -15.30 29.95
C ALA A 275 -2.80 -15.61 28.86
N LEU A 276 -2.43 -16.33 27.79
CA LEU A 276 -3.31 -16.69 26.68
C LEU A 276 -4.28 -17.80 27.08
N VAL A 277 -3.77 -18.93 27.57
CA VAL A 277 -4.55 -20.13 27.90
C VAL A 277 -4.21 -20.64 29.28
N GLU A 278 -5.16 -21.31 29.93
CA GLU A 278 -4.89 -22.04 31.18
C GLU A 278 -4.05 -23.27 30.82
N THR A 279 -2.79 -23.28 31.22
CA THR A 279 -1.80 -24.27 30.78
C THR A 279 -0.87 -24.69 31.92
N ASN A 280 -0.35 -25.91 31.84
CA ASN A 280 0.64 -26.42 32.77
C ASN A 280 2.05 -26.36 32.14
N ASP A 281 3.09 -26.43 32.98
CA ASP A 281 4.48 -26.37 32.50
C ASP A 281 4.81 -27.53 31.54
N ARG A 282 4.10 -28.66 31.68
CA ARG A 282 4.25 -29.85 30.84
C ARG A 282 3.75 -29.60 29.41
N GLU A 283 2.63 -28.93 29.21
CA GLU A 283 2.08 -28.62 27.89
C GLU A 283 3.00 -27.65 27.13
N ILE A 284 3.56 -26.65 27.81
CA ILE A 284 4.57 -25.75 27.24
C ILE A 284 5.83 -26.55 26.85
N TYR A 285 6.28 -27.45 27.72
CA TYR A 285 7.44 -28.30 27.47
C TYR A 285 7.20 -29.23 26.27
N GLU A 286 6.09 -29.98 26.26
CA GLU A 286 5.71 -30.89 25.18
C GLU A 286 5.44 -30.14 23.85
N GLY A 287 4.98 -28.88 23.92
CA GLY A 287 4.77 -28.04 22.75
C GLY A 287 6.06 -27.55 22.08
N ILE A 288 7.14 -27.34 22.84
CA ILE A 288 8.44 -26.90 22.31
C ILE A 288 9.32 -28.10 21.94
N VAL A 289 9.42 -29.07 22.86
CA VAL A 289 10.32 -30.23 22.74
C VAL A 289 9.67 -31.37 21.98
N GLY A 290 8.36 -31.58 22.16
CA GLY A 290 7.61 -32.75 21.68
C GLY A 290 7.13 -33.65 22.83
N PRO A 291 6.12 -34.53 22.59
CA PRO A 291 5.58 -35.42 23.61
C PRO A 291 6.57 -36.50 24.05
N ALA A 292 6.38 -37.03 25.26
CA ALA A 292 7.18 -38.12 25.80
C ALA A 292 7.13 -39.37 24.89
N GLY A 293 8.30 -39.90 24.52
CA GLY A 293 8.42 -41.02 23.58
C GLY A 293 8.63 -40.62 22.10
N SER A 294 8.73 -39.32 21.80
CA SER A 294 9.19 -38.86 20.48
C SER A 294 10.62 -39.35 20.20
N LYS A 295 10.89 -39.76 18.96
CA LYS A 295 12.26 -40.11 18.53
C LYS A 295 13.19 -38.90 18.68
N ASP A 296 14.45 -39.17 18.98
CA ASP A 296 15.53 -38.19 19.14
C ASP A 296 15.35 -37.18 20.30
N LEU A 297 14.51 -37.49 21.29
CA LEU A 297 14.40 -36.65 22.50
C LEU A 297 15.75 -36.52 23.22
N GLU A 298 16.53 -37.61 23.27
CA GLU A 298 17.87 -37.67 23.88
C GLU A 298 18.90 -36.81 23.12
N ALA A 299 18.74 -36.65 21.80
CA ALA A 299 19.61 -35.81 20.98
C ALA A 299 19.32 -34.30 21.16
N LYS A 300 18.17 -33.94 21.76
CA LYS A 300 17.72 -32.55 21.96
C LYS A 300 18.01 -32.01 23.37
N GLN A 301 19.08 -32.50 23.99
CA GLN A 301 19.48 -32.09 25.35
C GLN A 301 19.66 -30.56 25.48
N PHE A 302 20.16 -29.90 24.42
CA PHE A 302 20.28 -28.44 24.40
C PHE A 302 18.92 -27.74 24.54
N VAL A 303 17.91 -28.14 23.76
CA VAL A 303 16.57 -27.56 23.83
C VAL A 303 15.93 -27.82 25.18
N THR A 304 16.07 -29.04 25.73
CA THR A 304 15.48 -29.40 27.02
C THR A 304 16.03 -28.55 28.16
N ASP A 305 17.34 -28.35 28.21
CA ASP A 305 18.00 -27.55 29.25
C ASP A 305 17.55 -26.07 29.19
N ARG A 306 17.37 -25.54 27.97
CA ARG A 306 16.91 -24.16 27.77
C ARG A 306 15.44 -23.97 28.16
N VAL A 307 14.57 -24.92 27.81
CA VAL A 307 13.17 -24.88 28.20
C VAL A 307 13.02 -25.02 29.72
N GLU A 308 13.81 -25.89 30.36
CA GLU A 308 13.82 -26.02 31.81
C GLU A 308 14.22 -24.69 32.48
N LEU A 309 15.26 -24.04 31.99
CA LEU A 309 15.73 -22.75 32.51
C LEU A 309 14.67 -21.65 32.34
N LEU A 310 14.02 -21.60 31.18
CA LEU A 310 12.93 -20.69 30.87
C LEU A 310 11.79 -20.87 31.89
N LEU A 311 11.33 -22.11 32.12
CA LEU A 311 10.29 -22.45 33.09
C LEU A 311 10.68 -22.11 34.53
N ARG A 312 11.92 -22.41 34.94
CA ARG A 312 12.42 -22.09 36.30
C ARG A 312 12.50 -20.59 36.55
N THR A 313 12.99 -19.82 35.57
CA THR A 313 13.11 -18.35 35.69
C THR A 313 11.76 -17.69 35.89
N TYR A 314 10.71 -18.18 35.23
CA TYR A 314 9.38 -17.62 35.37
C TYR A 314 8.77 -17.82 36.77
N LYS A 315 9.14 -18.89 37.49
CA LYS A 315 8.64 -19.13 38.86
C LYS A 315 9.02 -18.01 39.83
N ALA A 316 10.06 -17.22 39.53
CA ALA A 316 10.44 -16.05 40.32
C ALA A 316 9.34 -14.96 40.38
N TYR A 317 8.48 -14.86 39.36
CA TYR A 317 7.37 -13.89 39.33
C TYR A 317 6.21 -14.24 40.27
N ARG A 318 6.16 -15.49 40.79
CA ARG A 318 5.08 -15.98 41.68
C ARG A 318 3.67 -15.84 41.11
N LEU A 319 3.54 -15.99 39.78
CA LEU A 319 2.27 -16.00 39.05
C LEU A 319 1.95 -17.44 38.66
N TYR A 320 0.79 -17.97 39.11
CA TYR A 320 0.49 -19.41 39.00
C TYR A 320 -0.65 -19.74 38.04
N ASN A 321 -1.65 -18.87 37.91
CA ASN A 321 -2.82 -19.09 37.05
C ASN A 321 -2.91 -18.05 35.92
N ARG A 322 -3.79 -18.31 34.93
CA ARG A 322 -4.02 -17.39 33.80
C ARG A 322 -4.48 -16.02 34.27
N GLU A 323 -5.37 -15.99 35.25
CA GLU A 323 -5.99 -14.77 35.77
C GLU A 323 -4.97 -13.81 36.40
N GLN A 324 -4.13 -14.29 37.33
CA GLN A 324 -3.05 -13.51 37.95
C GLN A 324 -2.09 -12.99 36.90
N THR A 325 -1.71 -13.83 35.93
CA THR A 325 -0.75 -13.43 34.89
C THR A 325 -1.32 -12.35 33.98
N ARG A 326 -2.58 -12.50 33.59
CA ARG A 326 -3.29 -11.55 32.74
C ARG A 326 -3.53 -10.22 33.47
N SER A 327 -3.95 -10.26 34.74
CA SER A 327 -4.10 -9.07 35.58
C SER A 327 -2.76 -8.36 35.81
N TYR A 328 -1.67 -9.10 36.03
CA TYR A 328 -0.34 -8.50 36.15
C TYR A 328 0.09 -7.74 34.89
N LEU A 329 -0.17 -8.31 33.70
CA LEU A 329 0.07 -7.60 32.44
C LEU A 329 -0.79 -6.34 32.31
N GLY A 330 -2.06 -6.41 32.69
CA GLY A 330 -2.96 -5.25 32.69
C GLY A 330 -2.49 -4.14 33.62
N GLU A 331 -2.11 -4.46 34.86
CA GLU A 331 -1.59 -3.51 35.84
C GLU A 331 -0.39 -2.73 35.29
N LYS A 332 0.54 -3.41 34.61
CA LYS A 332 1.75 -2.78 34.05
C LYS A 332 1.50 -1.99 32.77
N PHE A 333 0.60 -2.46 31.89
CA PHE A 333 0.42 -1.87 30.56
C PHE A 333 -0.82 -0.99 30.39
N ARG A 334 -1.69 -0.86 31.41
CA ARG A 334 -2.91 -0.03 31.33
C ARG A 334 -2.66 1.41 30.90
N VAL A 335 -1.63 2.05 31.46
CA VAL A 335 -1.26 3.44 31.12
C VAL A 335 -0.77 3.56 29.67
N VAL A 336 0.01 2.58 29.23
CA VAL A 336 0.58 2.53 27.86
C VAL A 336 -0.52 2.34 26.80
N LEU A 337 -1.50 1.48 27.09
CA LEU A 337 -2.63 1.23 26.22
C LEU A 337 -3.67 2.36 26.23
N GLY A 338 -3.67 3.20 27.28
CA GLY A 338 -4.65 4.26 27.47
C GLY A 338 -6.06 3.69 27.68
N VAL A 339 -6.17 2.58 28.40
CA VAL A 339 -7.47 2.00 28.80
C VAL A 339 -8.11 2.85 29.92
N PRO A 340 -9.44 2.76 30.12
CA PRO A 340 -10.13 3.48 31.20
C PRO A 340 -9.59 3.15 32.59
N GLU A 341 -9.69 4.09 33.53
CA GLU A 341 -9.19 3.94 34.91
C GLU A 341 -10.02 2.93 35.74
N ASP A 342 -11.28 2.73 35.36
CA ASP A 342 -12.22 1.81 35.99
C ASP A 342 -12.27 0.43 35.33
N MET A 343 -11.46 0.21 34.28
CA MET A 343 -11.27 -1.12 33.70
C MET A 343 -10.45 -1.98 34.66
N GLU A 344 -10.94 -3.19 34.93
CA GLU A 344 -10.22 -4.15 35.76
C GLU A 344 -8.90 -4.54 35.10
N ASP A 345 -7.88 -4.85 35.90
CA ASP A 345 -6.57 -5.18 35.36
C ASP A 345 -6.62 -6.46 34.50
N TYR A 346 -7.54 -7.40 34.78
CA TYR A 346 -7.76 -8.57 33.92
C TYR A 346 -8.21 -8.18 32.50
N ASP A 347 -9.17 -7.25 32.39
CA ASP A 347 -9.68 -6.76 31.11
C ASP A 347 -8.63 -5.94 30.36
N ALA A 348 -7.84 -5.13 31.08
CA ALA A 348 -6.71 -4.41 30.51
C ALA A 348 -5.65 -5.38 29.94
N GLY A 349 -5.40 -6.50 30.62
CA GLY A 349 -4.55 -7.59 30.13
C GLY A 349 -5.13 -8.29 28.90
N THR A 350 -6.45 -8.47 28.83
CA THR A 350 -7.13 -9.01 27.65
C THR A 350 -6.97 -8.07 26.44
N GLU A 351 -7.13 -6.75 26.63
CA GLU A 351 -6.88 -5.75 25.58
C GLU A 351 -5.42 -5.73 25.12
N PHE A 352 -4.46 -5.93 26.03
CA PHE A 352 -3.04 -6.08 25.68
C PHE A 352 -2.82 -7.24 24.71
N LEU A 353 -3.31 -8.44 25.06
CA LEU A 353 -3.17 -9.65 24.23
C LEU A 353 -3.90 -9.51 22.89
N ARG A 354 -5.07 -8.85 22.87
CA ARG A 354 -5.83 -8.57 21.65
C ARG A 354 -5.08 -7.65 20.70
N LYS A 355 -4.56 -6.52 21.20
CA LYS A 355 -3.97 -5.48 20.34
C LYS A 355 -2.56 -5.80 19.89
N ILE A 356 -1.74 -6.45 20.72
CA ILE A 356 -0.30 -6.53 20.51
C ILE A 356 0.16 -7.93 20.09
N VAL A 357 -0.38 -8.99 20.70
CA VAL A 357 0.15 -10.34 20.54
C VAL A 357 -0.53 -11.04 19.38
N LEU A 358 0.23 -11.25 18.29
CA LEU A 358 -0.20 -12.00 17.11
C LEU A 358 -1.64 -11.65 16.64
N PRO A 359 -1.96 -10.36 16.41
CA PRO A 359 -3.34 -9.92 16.18
C PRO A 359 -4.00 -10.49 14.91
N HIS A 360 -3.21 -11.10 14.01
CA HIS A 360 -3.73 -11.78 12.81
C HIS A 360 -4.60 -13.00 13.13
N LEU A 361 -4.41 -13.64 14.30
CA LEU A 361 -5.20 -14.80 14.75
C LEU A 361 -6.45 -14.41 15.53
N GLY A 362 -6.60 -13.13 15.88
CA GLY A 362 -7.75 -12.62 16.61
C GLY A 362 -7.56 -11.14 16.95
N SER A 363 -8.21 -10.27 16.17
CA SER A 363 -8.11 -8.81 16.31
C SER A 363 -9.26 -8.20 17.12
N TYR A 364 -10.48 -8.69 16.93
CA TYR A 364 -11.69 -8.26 17.65
C TYR A 364 -12.59 -9.47 17.88
N GLU A 365 -13.42 -9.42 18.94
CA GLU A 365 -14.28 -10.56 19.36
C GLU A 365 -13.48 -11.86 19.53
N VAL A 366 -12.37 -11.76 20.27
CA VAL A 366 -11.43 -12.88 20.43
C VAL A 366 -12.07 -14.01 21.22
N THR A 367 -12.08 -15.20 20.61
CA THR A 367 -12.56 -16.45 21.22
C THR A 367 -11.42 -17.19 21.92
N GLU A 368 -11.74 -18.07 22.87
CA GLU A 368 -10.71 -18.91 23.52
C GLU A 368 -9.95 -19.79 22.51
N ALA A 369 -10.60 -20.23 21.43
CA ALA A 369 -9.95 -20.97 20.36
C ALA A 369 -8.86 -20.14 19.65
N GLN A 370 -9.09 -18.84 19.45
CA GLN A 370 -8.10 -17.94 18.85
C GLN A 370 -6.94 -17.64 19.79
N ASP A 371 -7.19 -17.52 21.11
CA ASP A 371 -6.12 -17.46 22.11
C ASP A 371 -5.30 -18.76 22.10
N GLY A 372 -5.95 -19.91 21.91
CA GLY A 372 -5.29 -21.20 21.68
C GLY A 372 -4.43 -21.23 20.42
N ASP A 373 -4.90 -20.66 19.30
CA ASP A 373 -4.12 -20.56 18.07
C ASP A 373 -2.90 -19.62 18.24
N LYS A 374 -3.04 -18.50 18.98
CA LYS A 374 -1.91 -17.63 19.37
C LYS A 374 -0.89 -18.38 20.22
N PHE A 375 -1.35 -19.19 21.17
CA PHE A 375 -0.51 -20.01 22.03
C PHE A 375 0.31 -21.01 21.21
N ARG A 376 -0.34 -21.78 20.32
CA ARG A 376 0.35 -22.74 19.42
C ARG A 376 1.37 -22.04 18.51
N MET A 377 1.02 -20.87 17.98
CA MET A 377 1.92 -20.11 17.10
C MET A 377 3.16 -19.60 17.85
N LEU A 378 3.02 -19.14 19.10
CA LEU A 378 4.16 -18.76 19.92
C LEU A 378 5.07 -19.94 20.25
N LEU A 379 4.50 -21.11 20.57
CA LEU A 379 5.29 -22.34 20.78
C LEU A 379 6.09 -22.70 19.52
N PHE A 380 5.45 -22.63 18.35
CA PHE A 380 6.11 -22.84 17.06
C PHE A 380 7.25 -21.84 16.82
N MET A 381 7.03 -20.55 17.12
CA MET A 381 8.07 -19.53 16.97
C MET A 381 9.28 -19.79 17.90
N ILE A 382 9.05 -20.21 19.15
CA ILE A 382 10.13 -20.56 20.08
C ILE A 382 10.90 -21.79 19.58
N ARG A 383 10.19 -22.81 19.10
CA ARG A 383 10.81 -24.01 18.53
C ARG A 383 11.65 -23.69 17.29
N LYS A 384 11.14 -22.87 16.37
CA LYS A 384 11.90 -22.40 15.20
C LYS A 384 13.11 -21.53 15.61
N LEU A 385 12.99 -20.74 16.68
CA LEU A 385 14.11 -19.97 17.24
C LEU A 385 15.24 -20.87 17.74
N TYR A 386 14.92 -21.92 18.50
CA TYR A 386 15.94 -22.85 19.00
C TYR A 386 16.61 -23.63 17.87
N SER A 387 15.85 -24.08 16.87
CA SER A 387 16.39 -24.72 15.67
C SER A 387 17.36 -23.80 14.89
N LEU A 388 17.11 -22.48 14.86
CA LEU A 388 18.05 -21.49 14.30
C LEU A 388 19.33 -21.36 15.14
N VAL A 389 19.21 -21.40 16.47
CA VAL A 389 20.36 -21.27 17.39
C VAL A 389 21.26 -22.51 17.34
N GLU A 390 20.68 -23.71 17.21
CA GLU A 390 21.40 -24.98 17.03
C GLU A 390 22.07 -25.10 15.65
N GLY A 391 21.60 -24.33 14.66
CA GLY A 391 22.09 -24.38 13.29
C GLY A 391 21.39 -25.43 12.42
N GLU A 392 20.30 -26.04 12.89
CA GLU A 392 19.43 -26.91 12.09
C GLU A 392 18.65 -26.15 11.01
N CYS A 393 18.35 -24.87 11.27
CA CYS A 393 17.61 -23.98 10.37
C CYS A 393 18.49 -22.81 9.90
N ALA A 394 18.47 -22.53 8.59
CA ALA A 394 19.08 -21.34 8.02
C ALA A 394 18.29 -20.06 8.38
N MET A 395 18.96 -18.91 8.28
CA MET A 395 18.28 -17.62 8.38
C MET A 395 17.41 -17.34 7.15
N ASP A 396 16.22 -16.80 7.37
CA ASP A 396 15.35 -16.28 6.33
C ASP A 396 15.89 -14.92 5.87
N ASN A 397 16.15 -14.75 4.56
CA ASN A 397 16.66 -13.50 4.01
C ASN A 397 15.54 -12.45 3.88
N PRO A 398 15.53 -11.36 4.68
CA PRO A 398 14.48 -10.33 4.59
C PRO A 398 14.55 -9.47 3.34
N ASP A 399 15.64 -9.57 2.57
CA ASP A 399 15.82 -8.86 1.31
C ASP A 399 15.40 -9.71 0.10
N ALA A 400 15.12 -11.00 0.29
CA ALA A 400 14.56 -11.86 -0.76
C ALA A 400 13.06 -11.57 -0.98
N VAL A 401 12.65 -11.58 -2.26
CA VAL A 401 11.26 -11.32 -2.69
C VAL A 401 10.28 -12.37 -2.14
N SER A 402 10.75 -13.58 -1.84
CA SER A 402 9.96 -14.64 -1.19
C SER A 402 9.48 -14.26 0.21
N SER A 403 10.30 -13.50 0.95
CA SER A 403 10.01 -13.03 2.32
C SER A 403 9.35 -11.65 2.35
N GLN A 404 8.92 -11.14 1.21
CA GLN A 404 8.40 -9.78 1.04
C GLN A 404 6.97 -9.79 0.47
N GLU A 405 6.29 -8.66 0.65
CA GLU A 405 4.99 -8.36 0.05
C GLU A 405 4.91 -6.87 -0.33
N ILE A 406 3.83 -6.49 -1.03
CA ILE A 406 3.64 -5.13 -1.52
C ILE A 406 2.58 -4.39 -0.68
N LEU A 407 2.99 -3.40 0.10
CA LEU A 407 2.06 -2.46 0.71
C LEU A 407 1.41 -1.60 -0.38
N LEU A 408 0.11 -1.83 -0.59
CA LEU A 408 -0.69 -1.15 -1.59
C LEU A 408 -1.09 0.28 -1.15
N PRO A 409 -1.18 1.23 -2.10
CA PRO A 409 -1.61 2.61 -1.89
C PRO A 409 -2.91 2.78 -1.12
N GLY A 410 -3.98 2.07 -1.52
CA GLY A 410 -5.28 2.17 -0.87
C GLY A 410 -5.26 1.67 0.57
N PHE A 411 -4.52 0.59 0.84
CA PHE A 411 -4.37 0.07 2.20
C PHE A 411 -3.69 1.08 3.13
N LEU A 412 -2.60 1.71 2.67
CA LEU A 412 -1.94 2.76 3.43
C LEU A 412 -2.87 3.97 3.66
N TYR A 413 -3.65 4.34 2.65
CA TYR A 413 -4.65 5.42 2.77
C TYR A 413 -5.70 5.09 3.86
N GLY A 414 -6.22 3.86 3.88
CA GLY A 414 -7.15 3.38 4.90
C GLY A 414 -6.54 3.32 6.31
N MET A 415 -5.26 2.93 6.44
CA MET A 415 -4.55 2.95 7.73
C MET A 415 -4.47 4.37 8.32
N ILE A 416 -4.20 5.36 7.47
CA ILE A 416 -4.16 6.77 7.88
C ILE A 416 -5.56 7.24 8.32
N ILE A 417 -6.63 6.88 7.59
CA ILE A 417 -8.00 7.22 7.99
C ILE A 417 -8.32 6.64 9.38
N LYS A 418 -7.99 5.35 9.60
CA LYS A 418 -8.20 4.69 10.90
C LYS A 418 -7.52 5.47 12.03
N GLU A 419 -6.24 5.80 11.88
CA GLU A 419 -5.49 6.52 12.91
C GLU A 419 -6.08 7.91 13.17
N ARG A 420 -6.53 8.62 12.12
CA ARG A 420 -7.18 9.93 12.28
C ARG A 420 -8.52 9.86 13.00
N ILE A 421 -9.31 8.81 12.77
CA ILE A 421 -10.56 8.58 13.52
C ILE A 421 -10.25 8.29 14.98
N GLU A 422 -9.24 7.46 15.26
CA GLU A 422 -8.85 7.14 16.65
C GLU A 422 -8.28 8.37 17.39
N GLU A 423 -7.45 9.18 16.73
CA GLU A 423 -6.94 10.45 17.25
C GLU A 423 -8.09 11.41 17.58
N TRP A 424 -9.06 11.54 16.66
CA TRP A 424 -10.22 12.40 16.88
C TRP A 424 -11.04 11.94 18.08
N LEU A 425 -11.38 10.66 18.17
CA LEU A 425 -12.11 10.09 19.31
C LEU A 425 -11.35 10.30 20.63
N THR A 426 -10.02 10.16 20.62
CA THR A 426 -9.18 10.43 21.79
C THR A 426 -9.16 11.92 22.15
N SER A 427 -9.17 12.81 21.16
CA SER A 427 -9.19 14.26 21.36
C SER A 427 -10.49 14.76 22.00
N VAL A 428 -11.62 14.05 21.79
CA VAL A 428 -12.87 14.33 22.50
C VAL A 428 -12.68 14.21 24.02
N GLY A 429 -11.91 13.22 24.48
CA GLY A 429 -11.57 13.05 25.90
C GLY A 429 -10.78 14.22 26.48
N LEU A 430 -9.84 14.79 25.70
CA LEU A 430 -9.09 15.97 26.12
C LEU A 430 -9.99 17.20 26.23
N SER A 431 -10.85 17.42 25.22
CA SER A 431 -11.83 18.52 25.26
C SER A 431 -12.85 18.34 26.37
N LEU A 432 -13.22 17.10 26.69
CA LEU A 432 -14.14 16.76 27.76
C LEU A 432 -13.53 17.11 29.12
N ARG A 433 -12.28 16.74 29.38
CA ARG A 433 -11.55 17.09 30.61
C ARG A 433 -11.45 18.61 30.81
N GLU A 434 -11.20 19.35 29.73
CA GLU A 434 -11.14 20.81 29.78
C GLU A 434 -12.51 21.43 30.10
N TRP A 435 -13.57 20.94 29.47
CA TRP A 435 -14.95 21.37 29.75
C TRP A 435 -15.37 21.05 31.19
N SER A 436 -15.06 19.84 31.68
CA SER A 436 -15.35 19.44 33.06
C SER A 436 -14.62 20.35 34.05
N ARG A 437 -13.33 20.66 33.82
CA ARG A 437 -12.58 21.59 34.67
C ARG A 437 -13.19 22.99 34.70
N SER A 438 -13.64 23.51 33.57
CA SER A 438 -14.26 24.84 33.49
C SER A 438 -15.62 24.93 34.18
N ASN A 439 -16.37 23.82 34.25
CA ASN A 439 -17.71 23.76 34.81
C ASN A 439 -17.77 23.09 36.20
N GLN A 440 -16.63 22.94 36.89
CA GLN A 440 -16.54 22.32 38.22
C GLN A 440 -16.97 20.84 38.27
N TYR A 441 -16.59 20.06 37.25
CA TYR A 441 -16.79 18.61 37.14
C TYR A 441 -18.26 18.14 37.30
N PRO A 442 -19.19 18.64 36.47
CA PRO A 442 -20.58 18.19 36.54
C PRO A 442 -20.70 16.73 36.07
N GLU A 443 -21.70 16.01 36.59
CA GLU A 443 -22.00 14.65 36.18
C GLU A 443 -22.42 14.58 34.70
N PHE A 444 -22.09 13.48 34.01
CA PHE A 444 -22.51 13.27 32.62
C PHE A 444 -24.02 13.02 32.45
N THR A 445 -24.75 12.78 33.53
CA THR A 445 -26.22 12.68 33.57
C THR A 445 -26.91 14.05 33.60
N SER A 446 -26.14 15.13 33.82
CA SER A 446 -26.69 16.48 33.92
C SER A 446 -27.27 16.98 32.60
N LYS A 447 -28.35 17.78 32.69
CA LYS A 447 -28.94 18.47 31.53
C LYS A 447 -27.95 19.44 30.86
N GLU A 448 -27.00 19.95 31.62
CA GLU A 448 -25.93 20.83 31.13
C GLU A 448 -24.98 20.08 30.19
N PHE A 449 -24.55 18.87 30.59
CA PHE A 449 -23.72 18.01 29.75
C PHE A 449 -24.46 17.60 28.48
N GLU A 450 -25.72 17.18 28.59
CA GLU A 450 -26.50 16.75 27.41
C GLU A 450 -26.63 17.87 26.37
N ARG A 451 -26.85 19.11 26.81
CA ARG A 451 -26.91 20.28 25.93
C ARG A 451 -25.53 20.61 25.32
N ASP A 452 -24.48 20.58 26.13
CA ASP A 452 -23.18 21.13 25.77
C ASP A 452 -22.27 20.12 25.04
N PHE A 453 -22.48 18.81 25.20
CA PHE A 453 -21.57 17.78 24.68
C PHE A 453 -21.35 17.90 23.17
N LEU A 454 -22.41 17.93 22.37
CA LEU A 454 -22.27 18.04 20.90
C LEU A 454 -21.85 19.44 20.46
N THR A 455 -22.37 20.49 21.10
CA THR A 455 -22.20 21.87 20.61
C THR A 455 -20.91 22.54 21.09
N ARG A 456 -20.39 22.16 22.26
CA ARG A 456 -19.20 22.75 22.88
C ARG A 456 -18.04 21.76 22.97
N VAL A 457 -18.27 20.50 23.35
CA VAL A 457 -17.17 19.53 23.49
C VAL A 457 -16.75 18.99 22.12
N VAL A 458 -17.65 18.32 21.40
CA VAL A 458 -17.34 17.71 20.10
C VAL A 458 -16.97 18.78 19.07
N ARG A 459 -17.73 19.88 18.97
CA ARG A 459 -17.46 20.96 18.00
C ARG A 459 -16.13 21.69 18.23
N LYS A 460 -15.59 21.68 19.46
CA LYS A 460 -14.27 22.29 19.75
C LYS A 460 -13.12 21.41 19.25
N THR A 461 -13.35 20.10 19.08
CA THR A 461 -12.37 19.20 18.45
C THR A 461 -12.22 19.51 16.96
N ASN A 462 -11.05 19.19 16.39
CA ASN A 462 -10.84 19.34 14.96
C ASN A 462 -11.50 18.18 14.20
N GLU A 463 -12.73 18.39 13.72
CA GLU A 463 -13.48 17.39 12.96
C GLU A 463 -12.97 17.23 11.50
N ASN A 464 -12.12 18.13 10.99
CA ASN A 464 -11.65 18.07 9.61
C ASN A 464 -10.50 17.06 9.43
N LEU A 465 -10.86 15.77 9.40
CA LEU A 465 -9.90 14.67 9.24
C LEU A 465 -9.24 14.66 7.86
N GLY A 466 -9.88 15.27 6.87
CA GLY A 466 -9.38 15.35 5.50
C GLY A 466 -8.12 16.20 5.32
N GLN A 467 -7.92 17.21 6.17
CA GLN A 467 -6.73 18.06 6.09
C GLN A 467 -5.43 17.27 6.30
N GLY A 468 -5.45 16.25 7.14
CA GLY A 468 -4.30 15.37 7.37
C GLY A 468 -3.92 14.59 6.11
N LEU A 469 -4.92 14.13 5.34
CA LEU A 469 -4.72 13.40 4.09
C LEU A 469 -4.32 14.32 2.93
N ASP A 470 -4.86 15.54 2.87
CA ASP A 470 -4.40 16.58 1.94
C ASP A 470 -2.91 16.88 2.16
N TYR A 471 -2.50 17.06 3.42
CA TYR A 471 -1.10 17.27 3.79
C TYR A 471 -0.22 16.07 3.41
N PHE A 472 -0.66 14.85 3.72
CA PHE A 472 0.05 13.62 3.37
C PHE A 472 0.25 13.49 1.86
N LEU A 473 -0.80 13.67 1.05
CA LEU A 473 -0.70 13.57 -0.41
C LEU A 473 0.11 14.70 -1.06
N SER A 474 0.08 15.90 -0.47
CA SER A 474 0.84 17.03 -0.98
C SER A 474 2.35 16.87 -0.73
N THR A 475 2.73 16.50 0.50
CA THR A 475 4.12 16.50 0.98
C THR A 475 4.79 15.12 0.94
N GLY A 476 4.02 14.05 1.01
CA GLY A 476 4.52 12.68 1.15
C GLY A 476 5.04 12.34 2.54
N ASN A 477 4.79 13.18 3.54
CA ASN A 477 5.20 12.98 4.93
C ASN A 477 4.07 12.35 5.75
N LEU A 478 4.38 11.23 6.41
CA LEU A 478 3.48 10.55 7.32
C LEU A 478 3.60 11.14 8.73
N VAL A 479 2.56 11.84 9.15
CA VAL A 479 2.40 12.26 10.55
C VAL A 479 1.52 11.21 11.23
N SER A 480 2.13 10.42 12.09
CA SER A 480 1.48 9.29 12.77
C SER A 480 2.07 9.12 14.18
N PRO A 481 1.24 9.07 15.25
CA PRO A 481 1.67 8.71 16.59
C PRO A 481 2.22 7.29 16.69
N SER A 482 1.63 6.33 15.96
CA SER A 482 2.06 4.93 15.97
C SER A 482 3.26 4.64 15.07
N GLY A 483 3.40 5.41 13.97
CA GLY A 483 4.36 5.13 12.89
C GLY A 483 3.89 4.05 11.91
N LEU A 484 2.68 3.49 12.07
CA LEU A 484 2.07 2.47 11.21
C LEU A 484 2.96 1.22 10.95
N ASP A 485 3.89 0.90 11.85
CA ASP A 485 4.84 -0.22 11.70
C ASP A 485 5.75 -0.08 10.45
N LEU A 486 5.95 1.16 9.97
CA LEU A 486 6.79 1.50 8.82
C LEU A 486 8.11 2.14 9.28
N GLN A 487 9.19 1.84 8.56
CA GLN A 487 10.54 2.32 8.89
C GLN A 487 10.86 3.72 8.36
N GLN A 488 9.98 4.30 7.53
CA GLN A 488 10.19 5.62 6.94
C GLN A 488 9.04 6.56 7.31
N VAL A 489 9.33 7.86 7.42
CA VAL A 489 8.34 8.90 7.72
C VAL A 489 8.02 9.79 6.51
N SER A 490 8.77 9.67 5.41
CA SER A 490 8.63 10.54 4.26
C SER A 490 8.82 9.81 2.92
N GLY A 491 8.45 10.49 1.84
CA GLY A 491 8.58 10.00 0.47
C GLY A 491 7.48 9.02 0.06
N PHE A 492 6.35 8.97 0.76
CA PHE A 492 5.25 8.05 0.42
C PHE A 492 4.54 8.40 -0.87
N THR A 493 4.51 9.68 -1.23
CA THR A 493 3.80 10.17 -2.41
C THR A 493 4.78 10.80 -3.39
N VAL A 494 4.52 10.63 -4.68
CA VAL A 494 5.28 11.27 -5.75
C VAL A 494 4.33 11.95 -6.73
N VAL A 495 4.85 12.88 -7.53
CA VAL A 495 4.10 13.46 -8.65
C VAL A 495 3.97 12.42 -9.74
N ALA A 496 2.77 12.25 -10.29
CA ALA A 496 2.54 11.42 -11.47
C ALA A 496 2.96 12.24 -12.70
N GLU A 497 4.24 12.17 -13.07
CA GLU A 497 4.78 13.03 -14.12
C GLU A 497 4.30 12.60 -15.51
N LYS A 498 3.63 13.50 -16.22
CA LYS A 498 3.27 13.35 -17.64
C LYS A 498 4.31 14.02 -18.55
N ILE A 499 5.59 13.63 -18.42
CA ILE A 499 6.61 14.01 -19.42
C ILE A 499 6.31 13.31 -20.74
N ASN A 500 6.09 12.00 -20.66
CA ASN A 500 5.60 11.13 -21.72
C ASN A 500 4.81 9.99 -21.08
N PHE A 501 4.18 9.15 -21.90
CA PHE A 501 3.39 8.04 -21.40
C PHE A 501 4.23 6.96 -20.68
N TYR A 502 5.47 6.69 -21.12
CA TYR A 502 6.34 5.69 -20.50
C TYR A 502 6.68 6.06 -19.05
N ARG A 503 6.94 7.36 -18.78
CA ARG A 503 7.13 7.88 -17.43
C ARG A 503 5.87 7.70 -16.59
N PHE A 504 4.72 8.08 -17.14
CA PHE A 504 3.43 8.02 -16.45
C PHE A 504 3.07 6.59 -16.05
N ILE A 505 3.08 5.63 -17.00
CA ILE A 505 2.73 4.23 -16.71
C ILE A 505 3.72 3.56 -15.73
N SER A 506 5.00 3.94 -15.80
CA SER A 506 6.03 3.39 -14.90
C SER A 506 5.75 3.72 -13.44
N HIS A 507 5.15 4.87 -13.13
CA HIS A 507 4.80 5.22 -11.76
C HIS A 507 3.81 4.24 -11.11
N PHE A 508 2.91 3.63 -11.89
CA PHE A 508 1.95 2.66 -11.35
C PHE A 508 2.54 1.27 -11.17
N ARG A 509 3.64 0.96 -11.87
CA ARG A 509 4.36 -0.32 -11.76
C ARG A 509 5.60 -0.24 -10.87
N MET A 510 5.98 0.95 -10.41
CA MET A 510 7.16 1.13 -9.57
C MET A 510 6.89 0.64 -8.14
N VAL A 511 7.91 0.02 -7.57
CA VAL A 511 7.92 -0.51 -6.21
C VAL A 511 9.23 -0.09 -5.56
N HIS A 512 9.14 0.45 -4.35
CA HIS A 512 10.31 0.97 -3.64
C HIS A 512 10.56 0.22 -2.33
N ARG A 513 11.83 -0.14 -2.07
CA ARG A 513 12.24 -0.87 -0.85
C ARG A 513 12.05 -0.09 0.46
N GLY A 514 12.17 1.23 0.39
CA GLY A 514 12.05 2.17 1.52
C GLY A 514 13.26 3.11 1.62
N SER A 515 13.04 4.38 1.98
CA SER A 515 14.13 5.38 2.07
C SER A 515 15.12 5.08 3.17
N PHE A 516 14.71 4.35 4.21
CA PHE A 516 15.59 3.81 5.25
C PHE A 516 16.76 3.00 4.64
N PHE A 517 16.46 2.12 3.67
CA PHE A 517 17.47 1.28 3.01
C PHE A 517 18.38 2.06 2.05
N ALA A 518 17.98 3.24 1.60
CA ALA A 518 18.82 4.10 0.77
C ALA A 518 20.01 4.69 1.55
N GLN A 519 19.89 4.79 2.88
CA GLN A 519 20.94 5.31 3.77
C GLN A 519 21.96 4.24 4.16
N LEU A 520 21.62 2.95 3.99
CA LEU A 520 22.53 1.85 4.29
C LEU A 520 23.67 1.78 3.27
N LYS A 521 24.89 1.61 3.76
CA LYS A 521 26.09 1.44 2.94
C LYS A 521 26.22 0.04 2.32
N THR A 522 25.42 -0.91 2.79
CA THR A 522 25.44 -2.30 2.29
C THR A 522 24.77 -2.39 0.93
N THR A 523 25.36 -3.18 0.03
CA THR A 523 24.81 -3.40 -1.32
C THR A 523 23.86 -4.59 -1.41
N THR A 524 23.74 -5.40 -0.35
CA THR A 524 22.90 -6.62 -0.33
C THR A 524 21.46 -6.34 -0.71
N VAL A 525 20.88 -5.25 -0.18
CA VAL A 525 19.51 -4.79 -0.43
C VAL A 525 19.28 -4.28 -1.86
N ARG A 526 20.36 -4.07 -2.63
CA ARG A 526 20.35 -3.55 -4.02
C ARG A 526 20.60 -4.65 -5.05
N LYS A 527 21.04 -5.83 -4.62
CA LYS A 527 21.34 -6.93 -5.52
C LYS A 527 20.06 -7.51 -6.10
N LEU A 528 20.09 -7.81 -7.39
CA LEU A 528 19.07 -8.65 -8.02
C LEU A 528 19.23 -10.07 -7.50
N LEU A 529 18.12 -10.67 -7.07
CA LEU A 529 18.08 -12.02 -6.52
C LEU A 529 17.22 -12.94 -7.41
N PRO A 530 17.56 -14.23 -7.60
CA PRO A 530 16.81 -15.17 -8.46
C PRO A 530 15.32 -15.28 -8.13
N GLU A 531 14.96 -15.16 -6.85
CA GLU A 531 13.58 -15.18 -6.34
C GLU A 531 12.71 -14.03 -6.91
N SER A 532 13.34 -13.02 -7.53
CA SER A 532 12.67 -11.92 -8.20
C SER A 532 12.12 -12.28 -9.59
N TRP A 533 12.54 -13.42 -10.16
CA TRP A 533 12.17 -13.86 -11.50
C TRP A 533 10.65 -13.88 -11.71
N GLY A 534 10.18 -13.20 -12.74
CA GLY A 534 8.75 -13.10 -13.04
C GLY A 534 7.95 -12.13 -12.15
N PHE A 535 8.53 -11.57 -11.08
CA PHE A 535 7.85 -10.62 -10.19
C PHE A 535 8.38 -9.19 -10.34
N LEU A 536 9.70 -9.00 -10.26
CA LEU A 536 10.37 -7.72 -10.47
C LEU A 536 11.23 -7.80 -11.74
N CYS A 537 11.18 -6.75 -12.54
CA CYS A 537 11.95 -6.70 -13.76
C CYS A 537 13.46 -6.59 -13.46
N PRO A 538 14.31 -7.46 -14.05
CA PRO A 538 15.76 -7.42 -13.82
C PRO A 538 16.46 -6.24 -14.52
N VAL A 539 15.78 -5.60 -15.47
CA VAL A 539 16.34 -4.51 -16.30
C VAL A 539 15.87 -3.13 -15.84
N HIS A 540 14.61 -3.02 -15.41
CA HIS A 540 13.96 -1.73 -15.20
C HIS A 540 14.21 -1.19 -13.77
N THR A 541 15.44 -0.75 -13.52
CA THR A 541 15.85 0.00 -12.33
C THR A 541 16.62 1.25 -12.80
N PRO A 542 16.45 2.42 -12.18
CA PRO A 542 17.23 3.60 -12.55
C PRO A 542 18.70 3.45 -12.16
N ASP A 543 19.59 4.17 -12.84
CA ASP A 543 20.97 4.31 -12.40
C ASP A 543 21.13 5.25 -11.18
N GLY A 544 22.36 5.38 -10.68
CA GLY A 544 22.71 6.27 -9.59
C GLY A 544 22.26 5.79 -8.21
N SER A 545 21.95 6.75 -7.32
CA SER A 545 21.59 6.48 -5.92
C SER A 545 20.39 5.53 -5.70
N PRO A 546 19.31 5.57 -6.51
CA PRO A 546 18.17 4.66 -6.34
C PRO A 546 18.35 3.26 -6.97
N CYS A 547 19.49 2.98 -7.61
CA CYS A 547 19.75 1.70 -8.28
C CYS A 547 19.55 0.49 -7.33
N GLY A 548 18.72 -0.46 -7.76
CA GLY A 548 18.35 -1.66 -7.02
C GLY A 548 17.29 -1.45 -5.91
N LEU A 549 16.98 -0.20 -5.52
CA LEU A 549 15.97 0.12 -4.50
C LEU A 549 14.62 0.52 -5.09
N LEU A 550 14.64 1.16 -6.27
CA LEU A 550 13.45 1.48 -7.04
C LEU A 550 13.37 0.52 -8.23
N ASN A 551 12.52 -0.49 -8.12
CA ASN A 551 12.32 -1.48 -9.17
C ASN A 551 10.91 -1.37 -9.73
N HIS A 552 10.62 -2.11 -10.79
CA HIS A 552 9.29 -2.14 -11.39
C HIS A 552 8.81 -3.59 -11.46
N LEU A 553 7.51 -3.79 -11.21
CA LEU A 553 6.88 -5.10 -11.39
C LEU A 553 7.04 -5.55 -12.84
N SER A 554 7.19 -6.87 -13.03
CA SER A 554 7.05 -7.48 -14.35
C SER A 554 5.65 -7.20 -14.92
N HIS A 555 5.47 -7.32 -16.22
CA HIS A 555 4.25 -6.86 -16.86
C HIS A 555 3.03 -7.77 -16.59
N LYS A 556 3.23 -9.07 -16.32
CA LYS A 556 2.18 -10.02 -15.90
C LYS A 556 2.12 -10.29 -14.39
N CYS A 557 3.03 -9.74 -13.59
CA CYS A 557 2.92 -9.82 -12.12
C CYS A 557 1.67 -9.07 -11.64
N LYS A 558 0.76 -9.81 -11.02
CA LYS A 558 -0.45 -9.34 -10.36
C LYS A 558 -0.14 -9.11 -8.88
N VAL A 559 -0.76 -8.10 -8.28
CA VAL A 559 -0.72 -7.91 -6.83
C VAL A 559 -2.14 -8.14 -6.31
N ALA A 560 -2.30 -9.12 -5.43
CA ALA A 560 -3.61 -9.46 -4.87
C ALA A 560 -4.17 -8.27 -4.07
N THR A 561 -5.39 -7.85 -4.37
CA THR A 561 -6.07 -6.72 -3.69
C THR A 561 -7.09 -7.20 -2.68
N ASP A 562 -7.58 -8.42 -2.84
CA ASP A 562 -8.57 -9.06 -1.95
C ASP A 562 -8.02 -10.39 -1.43
N GLY A 563 -8.55 -10.85 -0.30
CA GLY A 563 -8.25 -12.18 0.22
C GLY A 563 -9.02 -13.25 -0.54
N ALA A 564 -8.39 -14.40 -0.82
CA ALA A 564 -9.09 -15.53 -1.42
C ALA A 564 -9.95 -16.26 -0.36
N ASP A 565 -11.11 -16.81 -0.75
CA ASP A 565 -11.94 -17.61 0.16
C ASP A 565 -11.28 -18.95 0.46
N VAL A 566 -10.85 -19.12 1.71
CA VAL A 566 -10.16 -20.32 2.20
C VAL A 566 -10.94 -21.04 3.31
N SER A 567 -12.24 -20.75 3.45
CA SER A 567 -13.10 -21.35 4.47
C SER A 567 -13.10 -22.88 4.46
N LYS A 568 -12.95 -23.50 3.28
CA LYS A 568 -12.94 -24.96 3.11
C LYS A 568 -11.58 -25.61 3.36
N ILE A 569 -10.48 -24.86 3.26
CA ILE A 569 -9.11 -25.39 3.33
C ILE A 569 -8.86 -26.16 4.65
N PRO A 570 -9.22 -25.66 5.84
CA PRO A 570 -9.01 -26.41 7.09
C PRO A 570 -9.66 -27.80 7.09
N SER A 571 -10.87 -27.92 6.53
CA SER A 571 -11.58 -29.21 6.45
C SER A 571 -10.91 -30.20 5.48
N LEU A 572 -10.38 -29.71 4.36
CA LEU A 572 -9.65 -30.52 3.39
C LEU A 572 -8.33 -31.02 3.97
N ILE A 573 -7.60 -30.14 4.66
CA ILE A 573 -6.34 -30.49 5.33
C ILE A 573 -6.56 -31.57 6.39
N ALA A 574 -7.66 -31.48 7.17
CA ALA A 574 -8.02 -32.53 8.12
C ALA A 574 -8.32 -33.86 7.42
N GLN A 575 -9.02 -33.85 6.28
CA GLN A 575 -9.29 -35.06 5.48
C GLN A 575 -8.02 -35.68 4.89
N LEU A 576 -7.01 -34.87 4.58
CA LEU A 576 -5.70 -35.34 4.10
C LEU A 576 -4.82 -35.93 5.21
N GLY A 577 -5.33 -36.08 6.44
CA GLY A 577 -4.69 -36.82 7.52
C GLY A 577 -3.69 -36.02 8.35
N VAL A 578 -3.84 -34.69 8.41
CA VAL A 578 -3.03 -33.81 9.27
C VAL A 578 -3.47 -33.98 10.74
N THR A 579 -2.51 -34.09 11.65
CA THR A 579 -2.76 -34.33 13.09
C THR A 579 -2.45 -33.09 13.93
N ASN A 580 -2.98 -33.04 15.16
CA ASN A 580 -2.77 -31.89 16.06
C ASN A 580 -1.44 -31.94 16.83
N SER A 581 -0.83 -33.12 16.98
CA SER A 581 0.38 -33.33 17.77
C SER A 581 1.64 -33.23 16.90
N SER A 582 2.59 -32.38 17.28
CA SER A 582 3.90 -32.33 16.64
C SER A 582 4.87 -33.34 17.25
N ALA A 583 5.62 -34.08 16.43
CA ALA A 583 6.80 -34.79 16.92
C ALA A 583 7.96 -33.82 17.19
N ALA A 584 8.91 -34.21 18.04
CA ALA A 584 10.12 -33.44 18.36
C ALA A 584 11.03 -33.18 17.16
N SER A 585 11.12 -34.16 16.25
CA SER A 585 12.02 -34.13 15.11
C SER A 585 11.37 -33.61 13.82
N LEU A 586 12.13 -32.82 13.05
CA LEU A 586 11.72 -32.30 11.73
C LEU A 586 11.69 -33.39 10.65
N THR A 587 12.32 -34.54 10.90
CA THR A 587 12.28 -35.72 10.03
C THR A 587 10.97 -36.48 10.14
N ASP A 588 10.30 -36.39 11.28
CA ASP A 588 9.04 -37.09 11.56
C ASP A 588 7.82 -36.20 11.31
N SER A 589 7.93 -34.89 11.58
CA SER A 589 6.77 -33.99 11.63
C SER A 589 7.12 -32.58 11.15
N VAL A 590 6.37 -32.09 10.17
CA VAL A 590 6.43 -30.71 9.64
C VAL A 590 5.09 -30.00 9.80
N VAL A 591 5.14 -28.67 9.88
CA VAL A 591 3.95 -27.85 10.13
C VAL A 591 3.13 -27.61 8.85
N VAL A 592 1.82 -27.53 9.00
CA VAL A 592 0.89 -27.06 7.95
C VAL A 592 0.19 -25.80 8.45
N GLN A 593 0.36 -24.70 7.73
CA GLN A 593 -0.15 -23.37 8.11
C GLN A 593 -1.00 -22.75 7.01
N LEU A 594 -2.00 -21.96 7.42
CA LEU A 594 -2.81 -21.11 6.55
C LEU A 594 -2.81 -19.68 7.11
N ASP A 595 -2.22 -18.75 6.38
CA ASP A 595 -2.10 -17.32 6.75
C ASP A 595 -1.59 -17.09 8.19
N GLY A 596 -0.65 -17.93 8.65
CA GLY A 596 -0.05 -17.89 9.99
C GLY A 596 -0.81 -18.66 11.07
N ARG A 597 -1.97 -19.25 10.75
CA ARG A 597 -2.69 -20.18 11.63
C ARG A 597 -2.19 -21.61 11.42
N ILE A 598 -1.78 -22.27 12.50
CA ILE A 598 -1.36 -23.68 12.44
C ILE A 598 -2.61 -24.57 12.35
N LEU A 599 -2.72 -25.33 11.26
CA LEU A 599 -3.79 -26.31 11.07
C LEU A 599 -3.42 -27.68 11.65
N GLY A 600 -2.13 -27.96 11.75
CA GLY A 600 -1.60 -29.17 12.39
C GLY A 600 -0.24 -29.55 11.82
N PHE A 601 0.10 -30.83 11.97
CA PHE A 601 1.38 -31.40 11.62
C PHE A 601 1.21 -32.70 10.81
N CYS A 602 2.19 -33.00 9.95
CA CYS A 602 2.20 -34.20 9.13
C CYS A 602 3.63 -34.66 8.82
N SER A 603 3.80 -35.87 8.30
CA SER A 603 5.13 -36.34 7.87
C SER A 603 5.66 -35.56 6.65
N PRO A 604 6.97 -35.42 6.45
CA PRO A 604 7.52 -34.73 5.27
C PRO A 604 7.04 -35.30 3.93
N LYS A 605 6.81 -36.62 3.84
CA LYS A 605 6.25 -37.27 2.64
C LYS A 605 4.81 -36.85 2.39
N GLN A 606 4.01 -36.79 3.44
CA GLN A 606 2.62 -36.35 3.38
C GLN A 606 2.51 -34.85 3.08
N ALA A 607 3.43 -34.03 3.59
CA ALA A 607 3.49 -32.60 3.28
C ALA A 607 3.65 -32.33 1.78
N LYS A 608 4.53 -33.11 1.10
CA LYS A 608 4.66 -33.05 -0.36
C LYS A 608 3.35 -33.43 -1.07
N MET A 609 2.75 -34.54 -0.66
CA MET A 609 1.47 -35.00 -1.20
C MET A 609 0.36 -33.93 -1.04
N ILE A 610 0.28 -33.29 0.12
CA ILE A 610 -0.68 -32.20 0.39
C ILE A 610 -0.42 -31.03 -0.56
N GLY A 611 0.83 -30.59 -0.71
CA GLY A 611 1.20 -29.49 -1.60
C GLY A 611 0.80 -29.77 -3.06
N ASP A 612 1.16 -30.95 -3.57
CA ASP A 612 0.87 -31.36 -4.94
C ASP A 612 -0.64 -31.53 -5.20
N THR A 613 -1.36 -32.14 -4.24
CA THR A 613 -2.81 -32.37 -4.34
C THR A 613 -3.59 -31.07 -4.31
N LEU A 614 -3.25 -30.15 -3.41
CA LEU A 614 -3.87 -28.84 -3.35
C LEU A 614 -3.64 -28.05 -4.62
N ARG A 615 -2.43 -28.10 -5.20
CA ARG A 615 -2.14 -27.45 -6.47
C ARG A 615 -2.97 -28.04 -7.61
N TYR A 616 -3.10 -29.36 -7.67
CA TYR A 616 -3.95 -30.01 -8.66
C TYR A 616 -5.42 -29.54 -8.55
N TRP A 617 -6.03 -29.59 -7.36
CA TRP A 617 -7.40 -29.12 -7.15
C TRP A 617 -7.57 -27.62 -7.42
N LYS A 618 -6.54 -26.82 -7.10
CA LYS A 618 -6.50 -25.39 -7.38
C LYS A 618 -6.63 -25.09 -8.87
N VAL A 619 -5.84 -25.77 -9.71
CA VAL A 619 -5.81 -25.54 -11.16
C VAL A 619 -7.00 -26.21 -11.86
N GLU A 620 -7.48 -27.34 -11.33
CA GLU A 620 -8.69 -28.00 -11.80
C GLU A 620 -9.95 -27.15 -11.53
N GLY A 621 -9.95 -26.39 -10.43
CA GLY A 621 -11.08 -25.60 -9.96
C GLY A 621 -12.08 -26.40 -9.12
N THR A 622 -11.64 -27.47 -8.46
CA THR A 622 -12.47 -28.37 -7.64
C THR A 622 -12.25 -28.15 -6.14
N HIS A 623 -13.10 -28.77 -5.31
CA HIS A 623 -12.99 -28.77 -3.84
C HIS A 623 -13.07 -27.38 -3.16
N GLY A 624 -13.29 -26.31 -3.92
CA GLY A 624 -13.32 -24.94 -3.43
C GLY A 624 -11.93 -24.39 -3.07
N VAL A 625 -10.87 -24.86 -3.73
CA VAL A 625 -9.52 -24.29 -3.61
C VAL A 625 -9.37 -23.14 -4.61
N PRO A 626 -9.14 -21.89 -4.18
CA PRO A 626 -9.10 -20.75 -5.09
C PRO A 626 -7.77 -20.67 -5.86
N LEU A 627 -7.82 -20.28 -7.14
CA LEU A 627 -6.65 -20.19 -8.02
C LEU A 627 -5.52 -19.32 -7.44
N ASP A 628 -5.89 -18.25 -6.73
CA ASP A 628 -4.96 -17.29 -6.13
C ASP A 628 -4.32 -17.78 -4.81
N LEU A 629 -4.64 -18.99 -4.34
CA LEU A 629 -3.97 -19.57 -3.16
C LEU A 629 -2.52 -19.87 -3.48
N GLU A 630 -1.60 -19.32 -2.69
CA GLU A 630 -0.19 -19.68 -2.73
C GLU A 630 0.03 -20.87 -1.79
N VAL A 631 0.67 -21.93 -2.30
CA VAL A 631 0.95 -23.20 -1.62
C VAL A 631 2.46 -23.37 -1.53
N GLY A 632 3.07 -22.78 -0.50
CA GLY A 632 4.50 -22.83 -0.23
C GLY A 632 4.93 -24.10 0.49
N TYR A 633 5.29 -25.15 -0.25
CA TYR A 633 5.95 -26.33 0.31
C TYR A 633 7.47 -26.11 0.40
N ILE A 634 8.00 -26.19 1.63
CA ILE A 634 9.44 -26.18 1.90
C ILE A 634 9.87 -27.61 2.24
N PRO A 635 10.73 -28.25 1.42
CA PRO A 635 11.21 -29.60 1.69
C PRO A 635 12.14 -29.64 2.90
N SER A 636 12.19 -30.77 3.60
CA SER A 636 13.18 -31.00 4.65
C SER A 636 14.59 -31.12 4.04
N SER A 637 15.54 -30.37 4.57
CA SER A 637 16.94 -30.36 4.13
C SER A 637 17.89 -30.19 5.32
N GLU A 638 19.15 -30.58 5.16
CA GLU A 638 20.20 -30.39 6.17
C GLU A 638 20.66 -28.93 6.20
N GLY A 639 20.28 -28.17 7.24
CA GLY A 639 20.70 -26.78 7.42
C GLY A 639 20.06 -25.77 6.45
N GLY A 640 18.90 -26.11 5.87
CA GLY A 640 18.16 -25.21 4.96
C GLY A 640 17.05 -24.41 5.66
N GLN A 641 16.10 -23.89 4.88
CA GLN A 641 14.95 -23.16 5.44
C GLN A 641 14.03 -24.09 6.23
N TYR A 642 13.39 -23.59 7.28
CA TYR A 642 12.53 -24.40 8.15
C TYR A 642 11.37 -25.05 7.37
N PRO A 643 11.27 -26.40 7.35
CA PRO A 643 10.35 -27.12 6.47
C PRO A 643 8.88 -27.01 6.90
N GLY A 644 7.98 -27.18 5.94
CA GLY A 644 6.54 -27.11 6.18
C GLY A 644 5.73 -26.77 4.93
N VAL A 645 4.40 -26.77 5.08
CA VAL A 645 3.46 -26.29 4.07
C VAL A 645 2.86 -24.98 4.57
N TYR A 646 3.21 -23.87 3.92
CA TYR A 646 2.76 -22.53 4.25
C TYR A 646 1.83 -22.03 3.16
N MET A 647 0.54 -21.98 3.45
CA MET A 647 -0.48 -21.49 2.53
C MET A 647 -0.81 -20.03 2.83
N PHE A 648 -0.96 -19.22 1.78
CA PHE A 648 -1.27 -17.80 1.91
C PHE A 648 -2.41 -17.40 0.98
N SER A 649 -3.42 -16.74 1.54
CA SER A 649 -4.61 -16.27 0.82
C SER A 649 -4.82 -14.77 0.93
N SER A 650 -4.14 -14.13 1.88
CA SER A 650 -4.25 -12.70 2.19
C SER A 650 -3.94 -11.75 1.01
N PRO A 651 -4.43 -10.50 1.01
CA PRO A 651 -4.08 -9.52 -0.02
C PRO A 651 -2.60 -9.07 0.09
N ALA A 652 -2.16 -8.23 -0.85
CA ALA A 652 -0.81 -7.66 -1.02
C ALA A 652 0.30 -8.65 -1.47
N ARG A 653 -0.07 -9.88 -1.81
CA ARG A 653 0.85 -10.89 -2.38
C ARG A 653 1.15 -10.60 -3.84
N MET A 654 2.37 -10.91 -4.27
CA MET A 654 2.76 -10.95 -5.68
C MET A 654 2.40 -12.32 -6.24
N LEU A 655 1.66 -12.34 -7.35
CA LEU A 655 1.23 -13.53 -8.06
C LEU A 655 1.60 -13.38 -9.54
N ARG A 656 1.96 -14.47 -10.20
CA ARG A 656 2.21 -14.48 -11.65
C ARG A 656 1.63 -15.73 -12.31
N PRO A 657 1.12 -15.62 -13.55
CA PRO A 657 0.60 -16.77 -14.28
C PRO A 657 1.73 -17.62 -14.88
N VAL A 658 1.63 -18.94 -14.74
CA VAL A 658 2.45 -19.94 -15.41
C VAL A 658 1.57 -21.10 -15.90
N LYS A 659 2.05 -21.91 -16.84
CA LYS A 659 1.31 -23.07 -17.36
C LYS A 659 1.62 -24.30 -16.52
N TYR A 660 0.62 -24.88 -15.88
CA TYR A 660 0.73 -26.14 -15.15
C TYR A 660 0.68 -27.33 -16.12
N LEU A 661 1.73 -28.15 -16.14
CA LEU A 661 1.91 -29.18 -17.16
C LEU A 661 0.86 -30.31 -17.12
N PRO A 662 0.44 -30.85 -15.95
CA PRO A 662 -0.51 -31.96 -15.92
C PRO A 662 -1.91 -31.66 -16.49
N LEU A 663 -2.37 -30.41 -16.39
CA LEU A 663 -3.70 -30.00 -16.87
C LEU A 663 -3.66 -29.02 -18.05
N GLU A 664 -2.47 -28.56 -18.43
CA GLU A 664 -2.23 -27.54 -19.46
C GLU A 664 -3.03 -26.23 -19.25
N ARG A 665 -3.21 -25.83 -17.98
CA ARG A 665 -3.99 -24.65 -17.57
C ARG A 665 -3.13 -23.63 -16.83
N GLU A 666 -3.65 -22.41 -16.71
CA GLU A 666 -3.02 -21.32 -15.96
C GLU A 666 -3.02 -21.65 -14.46
N ASP A 667 -1.85 -21.55 -13.84
CA ASP A 667 -1.66 -21.54 -12.40
C ASP A 667 -1.08 -20.19 -11.96
N HIS A 668 -1.57 -19.64 -10.84
CA HIS A 668 -0.98 -18.49 -10.20
C HIS A 668 0.05 -18.92 -9.15
N VAL A 669 1.31 -18.57 -9.42
CA VAL A 669 2.44 -18.84 -8.53
C VAL A 669 2.82 -17.59 -7.75
N GLY A 670 3.03 -17.75 -6.45
CA GLY A 670 3.49 -16.67 -5.56
C GLY A 670 5.00 -16.66 -5.33
N SER A 671 5.52 -15.56 -4.80
CA SER A 671 6.97 -15.38 -4.61
C SER A 671 7.59 -16.30 -3.56
N PHE A 672 6.80 -16.82 -2.62
CA PHE A 672 7.30 -17.67 -1.53
C PHE A 672 7.47 -19.13 -1.96
N GLU A 673 6.58 -19.63 -2.82
CA GLU A 673 6.63 -21.02 -3.30
C GLU A 673 7.66 -21.22 -4.43
N GLN A 674 7.87 -20.20 -5.28
CA GLN A 674 8.73 -20.30 -6.47
C GLN A 674 10.16 -20.83 -6.23
N PRO A 675 10.88 -20.46 -5.14
CA PRO A 675 12.24 -20.96 -4.90
C PRO A 675 12.33 -22.49 -4.79
N PHE A 676 11.22 -23.16 -4.48
CA PHE A 676 11.14 -24.61 -4.30
C PHE A 676 10.45 -25.33 -5.47
N MET A 677 10.18 -24.63 -6.57
CA MET A 677 9.48 -25.15 -7.74
C MET A 677 10.40 -25.26 -8.96
N SER A 678 10.24 -26.32 -9.74
CA SER A 678 10.86 -26.46 -11.07
C SER A 678 9.90 -25.95 -12.15
N ILE A 679 10.22 -24.78 -12.71
CA ILE A 679 9.46 -24.09 -13.77
C ILE A 679 10.39 -23.90 -14.97
N ALA A 680 10.08 -24.56 -16.09
CA ALA A 680 10.86 -24.42 -17.33
C ALA A 680 10.62 -23.04 -17.97
N CYS A 681 11.66 -22.41 -18.52
CA CYS A 681 11.53 -21.11 -19.19
C CYS A 681 10.86 -21.24 -20.57
N THR A 682 11.10 -22.34 -21.27
CA THR A 682 10.49 -22.66 -22.57
C THR A 682 10.09 -24.13 -22.65
N GLU A 683 9.13 -24.46 -23.53
CA GLU A 683 8.66 -25.85 -23.68
C GLU A 683 9.77 -26.88 -24.01
N PRO A 684 10.80 -26.56 -24.84
CA PRO A 684 11.91 -27.48 -25.09
C PRO A 684 12.79 -27.78 -23.87
N GLU A 685 12.78 -26.93 -22.85
CA GLU A 685 13.59 -27.07 -21.63
C GLU A 685 12.88 -27.88 -20.53
N ILE A 686 11.69 -28.42 -20.81
CA ILE A 686 10.93 -29.24 -19.86
C ILE A 686 11.71 -30.53 -19.56
N ALA A 687 12.12 -30.69 -18.30
CA ALA A 687 12.80 -31.88 -17.81
C ALA A 687 11.78 -32.90 -17.29
N SER A 688 11.71 -34.07 -17.94
CA SER A 688 10.79 -35.15 -17.55
C SER A 688 11.04 -35.63 -16.12
N GLY A 689 10.00 -35.61 -15.29
CA GLY A 689 10.07 -36.04 -13.89
C GLY A 689 10.53 -34.97 -12.90
N ASP A 690 10.91 -33.78 -13.37
CA ASP A 690 11.30 -32.64 -12.52
C ASP A 690 10.40 -31.42 -12.75
N SER A 691 10.31 -30.94 -13.99
CA SER A 691 9.52 -29.75 -14.32
C SER A 691 8.04 -29.98 -14.05
N THR A 692 7.44 -29.08 -13.25
CA THR A 692 6.01 -29.12 -12.90
C THR A 692 5.21 -28.07 -13.69
N HIS A 693 5.89 -27.00 -14.10
CA HIS A 693 5.31 -25.88 -14.84
C HIS A 693 6.24 -25.45 -15.97
N VAL A 694 5.71 -24.64 -16.88
CA VAL A 694 6.46 -23.92 -17.91
C VAL A 694 5.93 -22.49 -18.00
N GLU A 695 6.81 -21.52 -18.29
CA GLU A 695 6.40 -20.15 -18.60
C GLU A 695 5.51 -20.13 -19.85
N TYR A 696 4.48 -19.27 -19.86
CA TYR A 696 3.72 -19.00 -21.09
C TYR A 696 4.58 -18.32 -22.14
N ASP A 697 5.39 -17.37 -21.69
CA ASP A 697 6.32 -16.64 -22.52
C ASP A 697 7.47 -16.08 -21.67
N PRO A 698 8.73 -16.18 -22.11
CA PRO A 698 9.87 -15.65 -21.36
C PRO A 698 9.84 -14.13 -21.17
N THR A 699 9.10 -13.37 -21.99
CA THR A 699 8.93 -11.91 -21.84
C THR A 699 8.17 -11.51 -20.58
N ASN A 700 7.47 -12.46 -19.93
CA ASN A 700 6.72 -12.23 -18.69
C ASN A 700 7.61 -11.76 -17.53
N ILE A 701 8.93 -11.97 -17.59
CA ILE A 701 9.88 -11.50 -16.57
C ILE A 701 10.19 -9.99 -16.68
N LEU A 702 9.94 -9.39 -17.84
CA LEU A 702 10.28 -8.00 -18.12
C LEU A 702 9.12 -7.06 -17.75
N SER A 703 9.45 -5.81 -17.45
CA SER A 703 8.43 -4.76 -17.23
C SER A 703 7.85 -4.28 -18.57
N ILE A 704 6.75 -3.52 -18.51
CA ILE A 704 6.11 -2.92 -19.69
C ILE A 704 7.13 -2.18 -20.56
N VAL A 705 7.96 -1.31 -19.97
CA VAL A 705 8.94 -0.48 -20.69
C VAL A 705 10.14 -1.30 -21.18
N ALA A 706 10.64 -2.24 -20.37
CA ALA A 706 11.76 -3.09 -20.77
C ALA A 706 11.41 -3.94 -22.00
N ASN A 707 10.18 -4.48 -22.05
CA ASN A 707 9.66 -5.22 -23.19
C ASN A 707 9.53 -4.39 -24.48
N GLN A 708 9.60 -3.04 -24.42
CA GLN A 708 9.57 -2.20 -25.62
C GLN A 708 10.93 -2.03 -26.29
N THR A 709 12.00 -2.56 -25.70
CA THR A 709 13.34 -2.50 -26.30
C THR A 709 13.47 -3.62 -27.33
N PRO A 710 13.59 -3.31 -28.64
CA PRO A 710 13.70 -4.34 -29.66
C PRO A 710 15.01 -5.12 -29.50
N PHE A 711 14.94 -6.45 -29.65
CA PHE A 711 16.10 -7.35 -29.59
C PHE A 711 16.99 -7.13 -28.36
N SER A 712 16.38 -6.92 -27.18
CA SER A 712 17.11 -6.60 -25.95
C SER A 712 18.10 -7.68 -25.52
N ASP A 713 17.88 -8.92 -25.96
CA ASP A 713 18.74 -10.09 -25.80
C ASP A 713 20.07 -10.00 -26.57
N PHE A 714 20.15 -9.13 -27.59
CA PHE A 714 21.38 -8.85 -28.34
C PHE A 714 22.17 -7.66 -27.76
N ASN A 715 21.62 -6.98 -26.76
CA ASN A 715 22.23 -5.84 -26.11
C ASN A 715 22.90 -6.25 -24.79
N GLN A 716 24.00 -5.59 -24.45
CA GLN A 716 24.57 -5.70 -23.11
C GLN A 716 23.58 -5.16 -22.06
N SER A 717 23.38 -5.88 -20.95
CA SER A 717 22.39 -5.55 -19.92
C SER A 717 22.35 -4.07 -19.46
N PRO A 718 23.49 -3.37 -19.20
CA PRO A 718 23.46 -1.96 -18.83
C PRO A 718 22.80 -1.05 -19.87
N ARG A 719 22.90 -1.37 -21.17
CA ARG A 719 22.26 -0.61 -22.25
C ARG A 719 20.74 -0.70 -22.19
N ASN A 720 20.20 -1.87 -21.86
CA ASN A 720 18.76 -2.06 -21.67
C ASN A 720 18.26 -1.30 -20.44
N MET A 721 19.04 -1.27 -19.36
CA MET A 721 18.74 -0.49 -18.16
C MET A 721 18.72 1.02 -18.47
N TYR A 722 19.74 1.52 -19.19
CA TYR A 722 19.78 2.90 -19.65
C TYR A 722 18.61 3.25 -20.58
N GLN A 723 18.24 2.34 -21.49
CA GLN A 723 17.09 2.56 -22.38
C GLN A 723 15.79 2.74 -21.60
N CYS A 724 15.56 1.97 -20.52
CA CYS A 724 14.40 2.17 -19.66
C CYS A 724 14.39 3.56 -19.02
N GLN A 725 15.55 4.09 -18.66
CA GLN A 725 15.68 5.44 -18.10
C GLN A 725 15.48 6.53 -19.16
N MET A 726 16.15 6.42 -20.30
CA MET A 726 16.05 7.38 -21.40
C MET A 726 14.62 7.43 -21.96
N GLY A 727 13.98 6.28 -22.15
CA GLY A 727 12.59 6.18 -22.61
C GLY A 727 11.58 6.92 -21.71
N LYS A 728 11.86 7.05 -20.41
CA LYS A 728 11.05 7.81 -19.45
C LYS A 728 11.34 9.32 -19.45
N GLN A 729 12.40 9.76 -20.13
CA GLN A 729 12.81 11.17 -20.20
C GLN A 729 12.62 11.77 -21.60
N THR A 730 12.31 10.96 -22.62
CA THR A 730 12.07 11.44 -23.98
C THR A 730 10.93 12.44 -24.04
N MET A 731 11.04 13.40 -24.95
CA MET A 731 9.88 14.17 -25.40
C MET A 731 9.02 13.28 -26.29
N GLY A 732 7.87 12.86 -25.77
CA GLY A 732 6.92 12.01 -26.49
C GLY A 732 5.54 12.65 -26.58
N THR A 733 4.52 11.82 -26.46
CA THR A 733 3.13 12.28 -26.35
C THR A 733 2.65 12.08 -24.90
N PRO A 734 2.45 13.16 -24.13
CA PRO A 734 2.05 13.08 -22.73
C PRO A 734 0.55 12.78 -22.53
N GLY A 735 -0.28 13.15 -23.51
CA GLY A 735 -1.72 12.97 -23.51
C GLY A 735 -2.36 13.64 -24.72
N THR A 736 -3.62 13.34 -24.98
CA THR A 736 -4.39 13.92 -26.10
C THR A 736 -5.35 15.02 -25.64
N ALA A 737 -5.77 15.03 -24.36
CA ALA A 737 -6.68 16.03 -23.80
C ALA A 737 -5.96 17.29 -23.27
N LEU A 738 -4.81 17.65 -23.87
CA LEU A 738 -3.96 18.77 -23.40
C LEU A 738 -4.67 20.12 -23.31
N LYS A 739 -5.72 20.33 -24.11
CA LYS A 739 -6.54 21.55 -24.08
C LYS A 739 -7.19 21.79 -22.72
N TYR A 740 -7.48 20.74 -21.97
CA TYR A 740 -8.19 20.79 -20.69
C TYR A 740 -7.26 20.53 -19.50
N ARG A 741 -5.95 20.72 -19.70
CA ARG A 741 -4.92 20.47 -18.69
C ARG A 741 -4.10 21.72 -18.44
N THR A 742 -3.80 21.95 -17.17
CA THR A 742 -3.04 23.10 -16.65
C THR A 742 -1.78 22.62 -15.92
N ASP A 743 -1.14 21.59 -16.47
CA ASP A 743 0.11 21.04 -15.93
C ASP A 743 1.21 22.12 -15.89
N ASN A 744 2.09 22.06 -14.90
CA ASN A 744 3.18 23.04 -14.74
C ASN A 744 4.10 23.10 -15.97
N LYS A 745 4.45 21.93 -16.52
CA LYS A 745 5.25 21.81 -17.72
C LYS A 745 4.93 20.50 -18.44
N THR A 746 4.73 20.60 -19.75
CA THR A 746 4.43 19.45 -20.61
C THR A 746 5.28 19.51 -21.86
N TYR A 747 5.84 18.36 -22.26
CA TYR A 747 6.72 18.22 -23.41
C TYR A 747 6.02 17.39 -24.47
N ARG A 748 5.88 17.91 -25.70
CA ARG A 748 5.13 17.25 -26.76
C ARG A 748 5.94 17.20 -28.06
N LEU A 749 6.21 15.99 -28.53
CA LEU A 749 6.69 15.73 -29.89
C LEU A 749 5.53 15.93 -30.86
N GLN A 750 5.74 16.74 -31.91
CA GLN A 750 4.66 17.09 -32.84
C GLN A 750 4.36 15.95 -33.82
N THR A 751 5.40 15.31 -34.33
CA THR A 751 5.33 14.32 -35.42
C THR A 751 5.89 12.97 -34.98
N GLY A 752 5.22 12.35 -34.01
CA GLY A 752 5.55 10.98 -33.60
C GLY A 752 5.07 9.93 -34.61
N GLN A 753 5.81 8.84 -34.72
CA GLN A 753 5.51 7.72 -35.62
C GLN A 753 5.45 6.41 -34.83
N THR A 754 4.72 5.42 -35.37
CA THR A 754 4.89 4.04 -34.90
C THR A 754 6.29 3.56 -35.27
N PRO A 755 6.99 2.85 -34.37
CA PRO A 755 8.23 2.17 -34.73
C PRO A 755 7.98 1.12 -35.82
N VAL A 756 8.91 1.00 -36.77
CA VAL A 756 8.90 -0.07 -37.79
C VAL A 756 9.21 -1.43 -37.15
N VAL A 757 10.22 -1.47 -36.27
CA VAL A 757 10.58 -2.66 -35.50
C VAL A 757 9.96 -2.53 -34.11
N ARG A 758 9.01 -3.41 -33.77
CA ARG A 758 8.29 -3.32 -32.50
C ARG A 758 7.84 -4.69 -31.98
N PRO A 759 7.78 -4.87 -30.65
CA PRO A 759 7.26 -6.10 -30.06
C PRO A 759 5.72 -6.17 -30.19
N PRO A 760 5.13 -7.38 -30.19
CA PRO A 760 3.67 -7.54 -30.15
C PRO A 760 3.00 -6.81 -28.97
N LEU A 761 3.68 -6.74 -27.83
CA LEU A 761 3.20 -6.03 -26.64
C LEU A 761 2.98 -4.52 -26.86
N HIS A 762 3.61 -3.91 -27.86
CA HIS A 762 3.36 -2.51 -28.22
C HIS A 762 1.90 -2.29 -28.64
N ASN A 763 1.33 -3.27 -29.35
CA ASN A 763 -0.08 -3.28 -29.74
C ASN A 763 -1.00 -3.59 -28.55
N GLU A 764 -0.63 -4.58 -27.72
CA GLU A 764 -1.44 -4.99 -26.55
C GLU A 764 -1.63 -3.85 -25.54
N TYR A 765 -0.58 -3.06 -25.30
CA TYR A 765 -0.64 -1.88 -24.43
C TYR A 765 -1.14 -0.61 -25.13
N GLY A 766 -1.47 -0.66 -26.43
CA GLY A 766 -1.98 0.50 -27.17
C GLY A 766 -1.03 1.69 -27.18
N LEU A 767 0.28 1.44 -27.26
CA LEU A 767 1.30 2.50 -27.17
C LEU A 767 1.31 3.43 -28.39
N ASP A 768 0.66 3.04 -29.49
CA ASP A 768 0.42 3.92 -30.64
C ASP A 768 -0.51 5.12 -30.34
N ASN A 769 -1.27 5.09 -29.23
CA ASN A 769 -2.00 6.26 -28.73
C ASN A 769 -1.02 7.37 -28.26
N TYR A 770 0.21 6.98 -27.89
CA TYR A 770 1.20 7.87 -27.30
C TYR A 770 2.57 7.72 -28.00
N PRO A 771 2.70 8.13 -29.28
CA PRO A 771 3.96 8.03 -30.01
C PRO A 771 5.11 8.72 -29.25
N ASN A 772 6.26 8.03 -29.16
CA ASN A 772 7.38 8.45 -28.32
C ASN A 772 8.68 8.75 -29.12
N GLY A 773 8.61 8.73 -30.44
CA GLY A 773 9.76 8.99 -31.33
C GLY A 773 9.34 9.07 -32.80
N THR A 774 10.33 9.21 -33.68
CA THR A 774 10.16 9.19 -35.15
C THR A 774 11.15 8.21 -35.76
N ASN A 775 10.79 7.55 -36.86
CA ASN A 775 11.73 6.73 -37.59
C ASN A 775 12.71 7.63 -38.35
N ALA A 776 13.99 7.30 -38.34
CA ALA A 776 15.06 8.04 -38.99
C ALA A 776 15.95 7.08 -39.80
N VAL A 777 16.50 7.56 -40.91
CA VAL A 777 17.55 6.84 -41.64
C VAL A 777 18.88 7.13 -40.96
N VAL A 778 19.51 6.10 -40.42
CA VAL A 778 20.78 6.21 -39.69
C VAL A 778 21.89 5.62 -40.54
N ALA A 779 22.98 6.36 -40.72
CA ALA A 779 24.20 5.88 -41.36
C ALA A 779 25.31 5.76 -40.32
N VAL A 780 25.84 4.55 -40.13
CA VAL A 780 27.00 4.31 -39.26
C VAL A 780 28.26 4.55 -40.10
N ILE A 781 28.73 5.80 -40.13
CA ILE A 781 29.87 6.23 -40.93
C ILE A 781 30.65 7.32 -40.19
N SER A 782 31.98 7.24 -40.22
CA SER A 782 32.85 8.36 -39.83
C SER A 782 33.10 9.23 -41.05
N TYR A 783 32.44 10.39 -41.14
CA TYR A 783 32.53 11.27 -42.31
C TYR A 783 32.80 12.72 -41.94
N THR A 784 32.07 13.27 -40.96
CA THR A 784 32.11 14.71 -40.69
C THR A 784 33.26 15.12 -39.78
N GLY A 785 33.78 14.20 -38.96
CA GLY A 785 34.76 14.48 -37.92
C GLY A 785 34.18 15.17 -36.68
N TYR A 786 32.87 15.47 -36.67
CA TYR A 786 32.13 16.06 -35.54
C TYR A 786 31.25 15.03 -34.81
N ASP A 787 31.44 13.75 -35.12
CA ASP A 787 30.68 12.58 -34.68
C ASP A 787 31.51 11.70 -33.70
N MET A 788 32.52 12.28 -33.05
CA MET A 788 33.34 11.61 -32.02
C MET A 788 32.67 11.65 -30.63
N ASP A 789 33.01 10.71 -29.75
CA ASP A 789 32.59 10.66 -28.34
C ASP A 789 31.06 10.82 -28.12
N ASP A 790 30.27 9.93 -28.74
CA ASP A 790 28.80 9.87 -28.68
C ASP A 790 28.07 11.07 -29.31
N ALA A 791 28.78 11.97 -30.01
CA ALA A 791 28.16 13.01 -30.81
C ALA A 791 27.46 12.45 -32.06
N MET A 792 26.33 13.05 -32.44
CA MET A 792 25.59 12.69 -33.63
C MET A 792 25.30 13.91 -34.51
N ILE A 793 25.32 13.72 -35.82
CA ILE A 793 25.03 14.78 -36.80
C ILE A 793 23.62 14.60 -37.34
N LEU A 794 22.86 15.70 -37.33
CA LEU A 794 21.53 15.77 -37.91
C LEU A 794 21.58 16.40 -39.30
N ASN A 795 20.81 15.85 -40.23
CA ASN A 795 20.64 16.46 -41.55
C ASN A 795 19.85 17.77 -41.42
N LYS A 796 20.49 18.90 -41.76
CA LYS A 796 19.89 20.24 -41.71
C LYS A 796 18.58 20.33 -42.50
N SER A 797 18.52 19.73 -43.69
CA SER A 797 17.30 19.73 -44.52
C SER A 797 16.16 18.94 -43.86
N ALA A 798 16.47 17.86 -43.13
CA ALA A 798 15.46 17.11 -42.39
C ALA A 798 14.94 17.90 -41.19
N HIS A 799 15.84 18.56 -40.44
CA HIS A 799 15.47 19.43 -39.33
C HIS A 799 14.56 20.59 -39.79
N GLU A 800 14.90 21.27 -40.88
CA GLU A 800 14.08 22.36 -41.46
C GLU A 800 12.70 21.89 -41.94
N ARG A 801 12.56 20.61 -42.27
CA ARG A 801 11.27 19.97 -42.60
C ARG A 801 10.49 19.48 -41.37
N GLY A 802 10.99 19.75 -40.15
CA GLY A 802 10.31 19.44 -38.90
C GLY A 802 10.73 18.12 -38.24
N PHE A 803 11.86 17.52 -38.62
CA PHE A 803 12.38 16.33 -37.94
C PHE A 803 12.65 16.63 -36.45
N GLY A 804 12.01 15.87 -35.56
CA GLY A 804 12.16 16.03 -34.11
C GLY A 804 11.55 17.31 -33.53
N HIS A 805 10.64 17.98 -34.26
CA HIS A 805 10.04 19.22 -33.77
C HIS A 805 9.19 18.98 -32.51
N GLY A 806 9.47 19.74 -31.46
CA GLY A 806 8.87 19.61 -30.15
C GLY A 806 8.32 20.93 -29.61
N THR A 807 7.26 20.87 -28.81
CA THR A 807 6.65 22.02 -28.15
C THR A 807 6.64 21.83 -26.64
N ILE A 808 6.85 22.91 -25.89
CA ILE A 808 6.80 22.93 -24.43
C ILE A 808 5.67 23.84 -24.00
N TYR A 809 4.73 23.30 -23.24
CA TYR A 809 3.66 24.05 -22.61
C TYR A 809 4.06 24.34 -21.16
N LYS A 810 3.85 25.58 -20.71
CA LYS A 810 4.06 25.98 -19.31
C LYS A 810 2.85 26.77 -18.84
N THR A 811 2.30 26.39 -17.70
CA THR A 811 1.19 27.10 -17.07
C THR A 811 1.72 27.97 -15.93
N LYS A 812 1.38 29.26 -15.93
CA LYS A 812 1.65 30.17 -14.82
C LYS A 812 0.31 30.64 -14.24
N LYS A 813 0.10 30.38 -12.95
CA LYS A 813 -1.07 30.88 -12.22
C LYS A 813 -0.74 32.26 -11.64
N ILE A 814 -1.51 33.29 -12.02
CA ILE A 814 -1.44 34.64 -11.45
C ILE A 814 -2.63 34.79 -10.51
N ASP A 815 -2.38 35.03 -9.22
CA ASP A 815 -3.40 35.10 -8.18
C ASP A 815 -3.20 36.36 -7.33
N LEU A 816 -3.99 37.40 -7.60
CA LEU A 816 -3.92 38.70 -6.89
C LEU A 816 -4.35 38.60 -5.42
N SER A 817 -4.94 37.47 -4.99
CA SER A 817 -5.35 37.28 -3.60
C SER A 817 -4.20 36.89 -2.67
N GLU A 818 -3.06 36.44 -3.21
CA GLU A 818 -1.90 35.98 -2.42
C GLU A 818 -1.27 37.13 -1.63
N GLU A 819 -1.17 38.33 -2.20
CA GLU A 819 -0.62 39.53 -1.55
C GLU A 819 -1.47 39.97 -0.34
N ASN A 820 -2.78 39.70 -0.37
CA ASN A 820 -3.70 40.01 0.72
C ASN A 820 -3.62 39.03 1.91
N LYS A 821 -3.02 37.85 1.75
CA LYS A 821 -2.96 36.81 2.82
C LYS A 821 -2.03 37.17 3.98
N GLN A 822 -1.17 38.18 3.84
CA GLN A 822 -0.30 38.64 4.95
C GLN A 822 -1.08 39.37 6.07
N GLY A 823 -2.32 39.84 5.80
CA GLY A 823 -3.20 40.43 6.80
C GLY A 823 -4.08 39.38 7.48
N ARG A 824 -3.67 38.88 8.66
CA ARG A 824 -4.54 38.04 9.52
C ARG A 824 -5.79 38.83 9.94
N GLY A 825 -6.94 38.46 9.35
CA GLY A 825 -8.25 38.72 9.94
C GLY A 825 -8.92 40.04 9.54
N ARG A 826 -9.62 40.03 8.41
CA ARG A 826 -10.86 40.77 8.12
C ARG A 826 -11.38 40.26 6.77
N SER A 827 -12.69 40.30 6.54
CA SER A 827 -13.30 39.83 5.29
C SER A 827 -12.50 40.31 4.09
N ALA A 828 -12.21 39.42 3.13
CA ALA A 828 -11.46 39.71 1.92
C ALA A 828 -12.07 40.91 1.16
N ALA A 829 -11.68 42.12 1.54
CA ALA A 829 -11.91 43.29 0.73
C ALA A 829 -11.01 43.09 -0.49
N VAL A 830 -11.61 43.08 -1.67
CA VAL A 830 -10.85 43.05 -2.92
C VAL A 830 -10.05 44.34 -2.96
N THR A 831 -8.72 44.23 -2.92
CA THR A 831 -7.78 45.36 -2.93
C THR A 831 -7.16 45.59 -4.30
N GLN A 832 -7.20 44.59 -5.18
CA GLN A 832 -6.65 44.65 -6.53
C GLN A 832 -7.63 43.99 -7.50
N MET A 833 -7.73 44.55 -8.71
CA MET A 833 -8.50 44.00 -9.81
C MET A 833 -7.64 43.88 -11.06
N PHE A 834 -7.90 42.86 -11.88
CA PHE A 834 -7.33 42.80 -13.22
C PHE A 834 -7.91 43.93 -14.08
N GLY A 835 -7.08 44.47 -14.97
CA GLY A 835 -7.43 45.55 -15.88
C GLY A 835 -6.53 46.77 -15.72
N PHE A 836 -6.89 47.82 -16.44
CA PHE A 836 -6.27 49.12 -16.32
C PHE A 836 -7.13 50.05 -15.45
N ALA A 837 -6.47 50.91 -14.66
CA ALA A 837 -7.13 51.91 -13.85
C ALA A 837 -8.08 52.80 -14.71
N PRO A 838 -9.35 52.97 -14.32
CA PRO A 838 -10.26 53.88 -14.99
C PRO A 838 -9.68 55.30 -15.00
N ASN A 839 -9.56 55.90 -16.20
CA ASN A 839 -8.94 57.21 -16.47
C ASN A 839 -7.40 57.28 -16.29
N GLY A 840 -6.73 56.17 -16.00
CA GLY A 840 -5.28 56.11 -15.90
C GLY A 840 -4.58 56.15 -17.28
N LEU A 841 -3.39 56.74 -17.34
CA LEU A 841 -2.56 56.77 -18.56
C LEU A 841 -1.97 55.38 -18.85
N VAL A 842 -2.56 54.65 -19.79
CA VAL A 842 -2.03 53.36 -20.28
C VAL A 842 -0.97 53.62 -21.36
N LYS A 843 0.26 53.14 -21.14
CA LYS A 843 1.30 53.21 -22.17
C LYS A 843 0.84 52.45 -23.42
N ALA A 844 0.91 53.08 -24.60
CA ALA A 844 0.51 52.47 -25.87
C ALA A 844 1.20 51.11 -26.13
N GLN A 845 2.44 50.94 -25.66
CA GLN A 845 3.18 49.68 -25.76
C GLN A 845 2.48 48.50 -25.07
N TRP A 846 1.77 48.72 -23.97
CA TRP A 846 1.08 47.66 -23.23
C TRP A 846 -0.18 47.17 -23.93
N ARG A 847 -0.84 48.03 -24.71
CA ARG A 847 -2.01 47.66 -25.53
C ARG A 847 -1.66 46.78 -26.72
N ASN A 848 -0.37 46.69 -27.08
CA ASN A 848 0.07 45.75 -28.12
C ASN A 848 0.10 44.30 -27.62
N THR A 849 0.15 44.10 -26.30
CA THR A 849 0.26 42.77 -25.68
C THR A 849 -0.95 42.39 -24.84
N LEU A 850 -1.62 43.36 -24.21
CA LEU A 850 -2.74 43.18 -23.30
C LEU A 850 -4.05 43.71 -23.91
N ASP A 851 -5.14 42.97 -23.68
CA ASP A 851 -6.51 43.37 -23.98
C ASP A 851 -7.05 44.34 -22.91
N ASP A 852 -8.26 44.87 -23.11
CA ASP A 852 -8.88 45.86 -22.22
C ASP A 852 -9.16 45.31 -20.81
N ASP A 853 -9.27 44.00 -20.65
CA ASP A 853 -9.39 43.31 -19.37
C ASP A 853 -8.05 43.19 -18.61
N GLY A 854 -6.97 43.69 -19.20
CA GLY A 854 -5.63 43.67 -18.65
C GLY A 854 -4.92 42.32 -18.78
N LEU A 855 -5.46 41.37 -19.56
CA LEU A 855 -4.85 40.06 -19.81
C LEU A 855 -4.21 40.01 -21.19
N ALA A 856 -3.18 39.18 -21.37
CA ALA A 856 -2.56 39.01 -22.66
C ALA A 856 -3.45 38.23 -23.64
N ALA A 857 -3.61 38.75 -24.86
CA ALA A 857 -4.39 38.08 -25.90
C ALA A 857 -3.78 36.71 -26.29
N ILE A 858 -4.65 35.73 -26.57
CA ILE A 858 -4.22 34.37 -26.91
C ILE A 858 -3.49 34.38 -28.26
N GLY A 859 -2.26 33.85 -28.29
CA GLY A 859 -1.42 33.77 -29.50
C GLY A 859 -0.35 34.85 -29.60
N THR A 860 -0.35 35.83 -28.69
CA THR A 860 0.66 36.90 -28.63
C THR A 860 2.04 36.34 -28.31
N LYS A 861 3.05 36.78 -29.08
CA LYS A 861 4.45 36.45 -28.81
C LYS A 861 4.99 37.33 -27.70
N VAL A 862 5.41 36.70 -26.60
CA VAL A 862 6.00 37.37 -25.43
C VAL A 862 7.47 36.99 -25.25
N ARG A 863 8.27 37.92 -24.75
CA ARG A 863 9.68 37.80 -24.39
C ARG A 863 9.88 38.06 -22.90
N GLU A 864 11.08 37.81 -22.42
CA GLU A 864 11.46 38.20 -21.06
C GLU A 864 11.40 39.73 -20.91
N GLY A 865 10.72 40.20 -19.86
CA GLY A 865 10.44 41.61 -19.62
C GLY A 865 9.09 42.10 -20.13
N ASP A 866 8.40 41.33 -21.00
CA ASP A 866 7.07 41.70 -21.47
C ASP A 866 6.01 41.52 -20.38
N VAL A 867 5.03 42.41 -20.34
CA VAL A 867 3.93 42.39 -19.38
C VAL A 867 2.83 41.43 -19.87
N ILE A 868 2.44 40.49 -19.01
CA ILE A 868 1.45 39.44 -19.33
C ILE A 868 0.10 39.62 -18.64
N ALA A 869 0.04 40.46 -17.61
CA ALA A 869 -1.18 40.84 -16.92
C ALA A 869 -0.98 42.23 -16.27
N ALA A 870 -2.04 43.03 -16.28
CA ALA A 870 -2.14 44.30 -15.57
C ALA A 870 -3.20 44.20 -14.47
N SER A 871 -2.90 44.81 -13.33
CA SER A 871 -3.84 44.98 -12.23
C SER A 871 -3.71 46.36 -11.62
N TYR A 872 -4.78 46.86 -11.05
CA TYR A 872 -4.83 48.15 -10.33
C TYR A 872 -5.49 47.99 -8.96
N THR A 873 -5.15 48.89 -8.05
CA THR A 873 -5.58 48.89 -6.66
C THR A 873 -6.95 49.54 -6.52
N VAL A 874 -7.82 48.89 -5.73
CA VAL A 874 -9.19 49.32 -5.47
C VAL A 874 -9.51 49.32 -3.99
N ASN A 875 -10.43 50.19 -3.59
CA ASN A 875 -11.08 50.16 -2.29
C ASN A 875 -12.59 50.03 -2.48
N LYS A 876 -13.22 49.11 -1.75
CA LYS A 876 -14.67 49.00 -1.75
C LYS A 876 -15.29 50.14 -0.94
N ASP A 877 -16.13 50.95 -1.58
CA ASP A 877 -16.94 51.95 -0.89
C ASP A 877 -18.06 51.24 -0.10
N PRO A 878 -18.14 51.40 1.23
CA PRO A 878 -19.17 50.76 2.05
C PRO A 878 -20.60 51.22 1.73
N MET A 879 -20.78 52.43 1.17
CA MET A 879 -22.11 53.03 0.97
C MET A 879 -22.72 52.67 -0.38
N THR A 880 -21.92 52.66 -1.45
CA THR A 880 -22.36 52.34 -2.81
C THR A 880 -22.13 50.87 -3.17
N GLY A 881 -21.19 50.20 -2.49
CA GLY A 881 -20.76 48.84 -2.81
C GLY A 881 -19.84 48.76 -4.03
N GLU A 882 -19.56 49.89 -4.68
CA GLU A 882 -18.67 50.00 -5.84
C GLU A 882 -17.19 50.04 -5.41
N TYR A 883 -16.31 49.77 -6.36
CA TYR A 883 -14.87 49.76 -6.13
C TYR A 883 -14.25 51.05 -6.67
N ALA A 884 -13.76 51.90 -5.76
CA ALA A 884 -13.07 53.13 -6.10
C ALA A 884 -11.60 52.85 -6.42
N ASN A 885 -11.14 53.32 -7.59
CA ASN A 885 -9.74 53.24 -8.01
C ASN A 885 -8.84 54.07 -7.07
N ARG A 886 -7.67 53.53 -6.71
CA ARG A 886 -6.66 54.22 -5.90
C ARG A 886 -5.41 54.61 -6.66
N ASP A 887 -5.24 54.14 -7.90
CA ASP A 887 -3.98 54.24 -8.62
C ASP A 887 -3.82 55.50 -9.48
N GLY A 888 -4.78 56.44 -9.42
CA GLY A 888 -4.64 57.79 -9.98
C GLY A 888 -4.42 57.85 -11.48
#